data_AF-A0A969DT39-F1
#
_entry.id   AF-A0A969DT39-F1
#
_cell.length_a   1.000
_cell.length_b   1.000
_cell.length_c   1.000
_cell.angle_alpha   90.00
_cell.angle_beta   90.00
_cell.angle_gamma   90.00
#
_symmetry.space_group_name_H-M   'P 1'
#
loop_
_entity.id
_entity.type
_entity.pdbx_description
1 polymer ?
#
loop_
_entity_poly.entity_id
_entity_poly.type
_entity_poly.pdbx_seq_one_letter_code
_entity_poly.pdbx_strand_id
1 'polypeptide(L)'
;MCFLFIKAQAQDNQFKEPIPRTPNAASLGKYGDVPVSYHTGVPNISIPIYTVEEGDLSLPISISYHSSGIKVDEVASWVGLGWALNAGGVISRTIMGGRDEGLSIIDENYSSRSGWGWYKNRGAPPEINNQYICDPTYGSPNQNINPNNPIKRYTNRSYFVDAGLGVLDTEPDIYTFNFHGYSGKFFFDENRRVYTIPWEDFYIEPLNEQLSEWLIVSPDGKKFYFGGSNATEKNYTAKDGGVNIYDQFNTSTSWYLYRIESVNGKSWINIDYSPEEYGFGDRLSHSVIFKNSMDGGVIGVLKRAPSQILMHTVFGKRISKITTSSGNIVVDFIANNIREDLNDKGIFTSYNKQAKALSSIIISGKNDVCKKFEINTSYFLSAASGGYVNLVDTKRLKLNSIVEKSCDGSISNNPYIFTYNTRSMARRYSLARDHWGYYNGRDANIGLIPNGLSVPGRTLPVNGNADRSISETDTKSLILEKIQYPTKGYTEFQYQIHKDEQNKNIGGLRISKITINSGSDPDIVKTFTYEDPQVYCINPNVSLTNYYVQYPNNNPELSLYYYSPHAVFGYIIKSSPPTPQYTTQGYHIGYRAVNEISSNGSKTKYVYSDINAPYIFGYPEIPSQSPIGKGQLVLMDKKRLDGTTVSYTYNNYLLGERWKELKVKRVVNVIDYSTNANGEWNDQYAVVQLYDLKTVRGLLSSKVEILDGVTTTTNYKYDVGNIHGNPVKIITSNSKGQTIETDILYPSDAGSGAPVQMYDPTNSKYKNMLGVAINQKTKVNGLETSKSHNNYTYNSSDDMIHLTSTRVYPTGSTEYKDVFFNYDLNDNIISVQPQFDKKISYIWSINNSLPVIKGDNVDYNTLQGAVNTAVASVGYANLNSLMNALVSKMHNGTGNLRVTWNSFNTSLRNNSTLSNALIYTYTYDPLAGMTSQTDPSGITTYYEYDPLVRLRSISDFNNHILNSYQYIYKQ
;
A
#
# COMPACT_ATOMS: atom_id res chain seq x y z
N MET A 1 58.37 -34.57 10.04
CA MET A 1 57.47 -33.42 9.83
C MET A 1 56.92 -33.50 8.41
N CYS A 2 55.74 -34.10 8.23
CA CYS A 2 55.03 -34.07 6.95
C CYS A 2 54.07 -32.87 6.98
N PHE A 3 54.28 -31.91 6.09
CA PHE A 3 53.32 -30.85 5.80
C PHE A 3 52.13 -31.46 5.07
N LEU A 4 51.01 -31.68 5.77
CA LEU A 4 49.72 -31.94 5.13
C LEU A 4 49.17 -30.63 4.57
N PHE A 5 49.25 -30.46 3.25
CA PHE A 5 48.50 -29.42 2.55
C PHE A 5 47.02 -29.81 2.50
N ILE A 6 46.20 -29.27 3.40
CA ILE A 6 44.74 -29.35 3.33
C ILE A 6 44.27 -28.33 2.28
N LYS A 7 43.88 -28.80 1.09
CA LYS A 7 43.14 -28.00 0.11
C LYS A 7 41.68 -27.92 0.53
N ALA A 8 41.33 -26.95 1.37
CA ALA A 8 39.94 -26.60 1.63
C ALA A 8 39.37 -25.82 0.43
N GLN A 9 38.72 -26.52 -0.49
CA GLN A 9 38.03 -25.91 -1.62
C GLN A 9 36.62 -25.50 -1.17
N ALA A 10 36.48 -24.28 -0.66
CA ALA A 10 35.16 -23.73 -0.35
C ALA A 10 34.39 -23.49 -1.66
N GLN A 11 33.38 -24.31 -1.94
CA GLN A 11 32.43 -24.03 -3.02
C GLN A 11 31.53 -22.86 -2.60
N ASP A 12 31.38 -21.90 -3.51
CA ASP A 12 30.62 -20.66 -3.35
C ASP A 12 29.11 -20.99 -3.39
N ASN A 13 28.49 -21.32 -2.26
CA ASN A 13 27.04 -21.39 -2.17
C ASN A 13 26.50 -19.95 -2.21
N GLN A 14 26.21 -19.49 -3.42
CA GLN A 14 25.64 -18.17 -3.66
C GLN A 14 24.20 -18.15 -3.12
N PHE A 15 24.01 -17.49 -1.98
CA PHE A 15 22.69 -17.21 -1.44
C PHE A 15 21.84 -16.50 -2.49
N LYS A 16 20.55 -16.88 -2.54
CA LYS A 16 19.58 -16.31 -3.46
C LYS A 16 19.46 -14.81 -3.21
N GLU A 17 19.77 -14.01 -4.22
CA GLU A 17 19.63 -12.56 -4.16
C GLU A 17 18.13 -12.18 -4.20
N PRO A 18 17.72 -11.08 -3.53
CA PRO A 18 16.32 -10.71 -3.45
C PRO A 18 15.76 -10.39 -4.84
N ILE A 19 14.61 -10.97 -5.17
CA ILE A 19 13.91 -10.71 -6.43
C ILE A 19 13.25 -9.33 -6.33
N PRO A 20 13.54 -8.36 -7.22
CA PRO A 20 12.97 -7.03 -7.12
C PRO A 20 11.47 -7.04 -7.46
N ARG A 21 10.75 -6.07 -6.88
CA ARG A 21 9.38 -5.73 -7.28
C ARG A 21 9.37 -5.19 -8.72
N THR A 22 8.29 -5.43 -9.44
CA THR A 22 8.08 -4.86 -10.78
C THR A 22 8.02 -3.33 -10.71
N PRO A 23 8.37 -2.58 -11.77
CA PRO A 23 8.36 -1.12 -11.76
C PRO A 23 7.06 -0.47 -11.26
N ASN A 24 5.89 -0.98 -11.66
CA ASN A 24 4.60 -0.43 -11.22
C ASN A 24 4.27 -0.79 -9.76
N ALA A 25 4.55 -2.02 -9.33
CA ALA A 25 4.37 -2.41 -7.93
C ALA A 25 5.40 -1.72 -7.01
N ALA A 26 6.62 -1.48 -7.49
CA ALA A 26 7.66 -0.77 -6.76
C ALA A 26 7.31 0.71 -6.57
N SER A 27 6.73 1.39 -7.58
CA SER A 27 6.33 2.79 -7.43
C SER A 27 5.19 2.97 -6.43
N LEU A 28 4.22 2.05 -6.39
CA LEU A 28 3.16 2.00 -5.36
C LEU A 28 3.73 1.57 -3.99
N GLY A 29 4.62 0.58 -3.97
CA GLY A 29 5.30 0.09 -2.77
C GLY A 29 6.16 1.14 -2.09
N LYS A 30 6.73 2.10 -2.85
CA LYS A 30 7.53 3.22 -2.32
C LYS A 30 6.78 4.04 -1.26
N TYR A 31 5.45 4.13 -1.34
CA TYR A 31 4.62 4.82 -0.34
C TYR A 31 4.48 4.04 0.97
N GLY A 32 4.65 2.71 0.94
CA GLY A 32 4.77 1.87 2.14
C GLY A 32 6.21 1.71 2.63
N ASP A 33 7.21 1.87 1.76
CA ASP A 33 8.63 1.81 2.11
C ASP A 33 9.21 3.13 2.60
N VAL A 34 8.65 4.27 2.19
CA VAL A 34 8.97 5.64 2.65
C VAL A 34 7.66 6.43 2.69
N PRO A 35 6.95 6.43 3.84
CA PRO A 35 5.66 7.10 3.97
C PRO A 35 5.74 8.61 3.70
N VAL A 36 4.71 9.14 3.07
CA VAL A 36 4.54 10.58 2.84
C VAL A 36 4.18 11.26 4.17
N SER A 37 5.10 12.06 4.69
CA SER A 37 4.94 12.79 5.94
C SER A 37 6.00 13.89 6.06
N TYR A 38 5.72 14.97 6.79
CA TYR A 38 6.78 15.90 7.16
C TYR A 38 7.82 15.23 8.07
N HIS A 39 7.46 14.18 8.82
CA HIS A 39 8.42 13.35 9.57
C HIS A 39 9.55 12.81 8.69
N THR A 40 9.22 12.35 7.47
CA THR A 40 10.20 11.85 6.49
C THR A 40 10.70 12.96 5.56
N GLY A 41 10.17 14.18 5.66
CA GLY A 41 10.48 15.29 4.77
C GLY A 41 9.90 15.15 3.36
N VAL A 42 8.99 14.20 3.14
CA VAL A 42 8.37 13.93 1.82
C VAL A 42 6.95 14.56 1.79
N PRO A 43 6.71 15.63 1.00
CA PRO A 43 5.39 16.22 0.84
C PRO A 43 4.44 15.33 0.03
N ASN A 44 3.13 15.47 0.29
CA ASN A 44 2.09 14.84 -0.52
C ASN A 44 1.89 15.62 -1.84
N ILE A 45 2.27 15.01 -2.96
CA ILE A 45 2.13 15.58 -4.31
C ILE A 45 1.23 14.64 -5.11
N SER A 46 -0.02 15.05 -5.36
CA SER A 46 -1.01 14.24 -6.06
C SER A 46 -1.87 15.08 -7.02
N ILE A 47 -2.10 14.55 -8.22
CA ILE A 47 -3.00 15.10 -9.23
C ILE A 47 -4.27 14.24 -9.26
N PRO A 48 -5.40 14.72 -8.71
CA PRO A 48 -6.66 13.98 -8.78
C PRO A 48 -7.18 13.95 -10.22
N ILE A 49 -7.71 12.80 -10.64
CA ILE A 49 -8.25 12.56 -11.99
C ILE A 49 -9.77 12.39 -11.93
N TYR A 50 -10.26 11.39 -11.19
CA TYR A 50 -11.68 11.08 -11.06
C TYR A 50 -11.94 10.21 -9.83
N THR A 51 -13.17 10.17 -9.31
CA THR A 51 -13.58 9.22 -8.25
C THR A 51 -14.72 8.37 -8.78
N VAL A 52 -14.51 7.05 -8.85
CA VAL A 52 -15.57 6.10 -9.24
C VAL A 52 -16.44 5.81 -8.02
N GLU A 53 -17.75 6.02 -8.13
CA GLU A 53 -18.71 5.76 -7.05
C GLU A 53 -19.71 4.67 -7.47
N GLU A 54 -20.01 3.74 -6.57
CA GLU A 54 -20.99 2.67 -6.77
C GLU A 54 -21.54 2.21 -5.41
N GLY A 55 -22.81 2.51 -5.12
CA GLY A 55 -23.40 2.22 -3.81
C GLY A 55 -22.68 2.96 -2.69
N ASP A 56 -22.16 2.24 -1.69
CA ASP A 56 -21.32 2.74 -0.59
C ASP A 56 -19.81 2.69 -0.89
N LEU A 57 -19.43 2.33 -2.12
CA LEU A 57 -18.04 2.21 -2.57
C LEU A 57 -17.57 3.49 -3.28
N SER A 58 -16.33 3.90 -3.02
CA SER A 58 -15.68 5.04 -3.70
C SER A 58 -14.23 4.72 -4.04
N LEU A 59 -13.83 4.71 -5.31
CA LEU A 59 -12.45 4.47 -5.75
C LEU A 59 -11.86 5.76 -6.37
N PRO A 60 -11.03 6.52 -5.63
CA PRO A 60 -10.34 7.68 -6.20
C PRO A 60 -9.21 7.26 -7.15
N ILE A 61 -9.14 7.95 -8.29
CA ILE A 61 -8.12 7.84 -9.32
C ILE A 61 -7.23 9.09 -9.28
N SER A 62 -5.93 8.92 -9.10
CA SER A 62 -4.96 10.02 -9.07
C SER A 62 -3.59 9.62 -9.59
N ILE A 63 -2.76 10.60 -9.96
CA ILE A 63 -1.34 10.40 -10.30
C ILE A 63 -0.49 11.15 -9.28
N SER A 64 0.37 10.45 -8.54
CA SER A 64 1.15 11.02 -7.43
C SER A 64 2.66 10.89 -7.63
N TYR A 65 3.42 11.84 -7.09
CA TYR A 65 4.87 11.90 -7.18
C TYR A 65 5.54 11.68 -5.82
N HIS A 66 6.56 10.83 -5.77
CA HIS A 66 7.35 10.58 -4.55
C HIS A 66 8.69 11.32 -4.61
N SER A 67 8.89 12.26 -3.70
CA SER A 67 9.99 13.25 -3.75
C SER A 67 11.20 12.95 -2.88
N SER A 68 11.37 11.71 -2.40
CA SER A 68 12.55 11.27 -1.61
C SER A 68 13.88 11.24 -2.40
N GLY A 69 13.87 11.66 -3.66
CA GLY A 69 14.97 11.54 -4.61
C GLY A 69 14.82 10.34 -5.55
N ILE A 70 15.65 10.34 -6.60
CA ILE A 70 15.68 9.31 -7.63
C ILE A 70 16.96 8.49 -7.48
N LYS A 71 16.82 7.17 -7.31
CA LYS A 71 17.99 6.27 -7.27
C LYS A 71 18.52 6.02 -8.68
N VAL A 72 19.83 5.73 -8.79
CA VAL A 72 20.48 5.52 -10.09
C VAL A 72 19.82 4.39 -10.87
N ASP A 73 19.49 3.28 -10.21
CA ASP A 73 18.84 2.09 -10.76
C ASP A 73 17.30 2.13 -10.72
N GLU A 74 16.69 3.24 -10.30
CA GLU A 74 15.24 3.38 -10.26
C GLU A 74 14.64 3.26 -11.67
N VAL A 75 13.67 2.36 -11.81
CA VAL A 75 12.93 2.13 -13.05
C VAL A 75 11.64 2.93 -13.01
N ALA A 76 11.36 3.69 -14.06
CA ALA A 76 10.12 4.46 -14.15
C ALA A 76 8.89 3.54 -14.21
N SER A 77 7.80 3.98 -13.57
CA SER A 77 6.48 3.40 -13.81
C SER A 77 6.01 3.74 -15.23
N TRP A 78 4.93 3.12 -15.66
CA TRP A 78 4.29 3.42 -16.94
C TRP A 78 3.69 4.84 -17.07
N VAL A 79 3.66 5.65 -16.00
CA VAL A 79 3.29 7.07 -16.05
C VAL A 79 4.49 8.02 -15.97
N GLY A 80 5.66 7.55 -15.52
CA GLY A 80 6.89 8.35 -15.48
C GLY A 80 7.77 8.05 -14.25
N LEU A 81 9.02 8.50 -14.30
CA LEU A 81 10.00 8.36 -13.21
C LEU A 81 9.55 9.12 -11.96
N GLY A 82 9.51 8.44 -10.81
CA GLY A 82 9.02 8.99 -9.55
C GLY A 82 7.49 9.16 -9.45
N TRP A 83 6.75 8.92 -10.54
CA TRP A 83 5.29 9.01 -10.58
C TRP A 83 4.63 7.63 -10.43
N ALA A 84 3.45 7.58 -9.81
CA ALA A 84 2.62 6.40 -9.69
C ALA A 84 1.16 6.74 -10.02
N LEU A 85 0.45 5.81 -10.67
CA LEU A 85 -1.00 5.88 -10.84
C LEU A 85 -1.68 5.16 -9.67
N ASN A 86 -2.50 5.87 -8.92
CA ASN A 86 -3.38 5.31 -7.91
C ASN A 86 -4.76 5.11 -8.56
N ALA A 87 -5.07 3.89 -9.00
CA ALA A 87 -6.36 3.55 -9.62
C ALA A 87 -6.83 2.14 -9.19
N GLY A 88 -6.31 1.65 -8.08
CA GLY A 88 -6.50 0.30 -7.59
C GLY A 88 -5.66 0.08 -6.34
N GLY A 89 -5.00 -1.06 -6.26
CA GLY A 89 -4.13 -1.40 -5.14
C GLY A 89 -3.24 -2.58 -5.45
N VAL A 90 -2.26 -2.82 -4.60
CA VAL A 90 -1.30 -3.91 -4.77
C VAL A 90 -0.91 -4.48 -3.42
N ILE A 91 -0.83 -5.80 -3.34
CA ILE A 91 -0.02 -6.52 -2.36
C ILE A 91 1.27 -6.89 -3.08
N SER A 92 2.42 -6.59 -2.50
CA SER A 92 3.74 -7.00 -3.01
C SER A 92 4.50 -7.72 -1.91
N ARG A 93 5.44 -8.59 -2.26
CA ARG A 93 6.27 -9.29 -1.27
C ARG A 93 7.75 -8.97 -1.39
N THR A 94 8.42 -9.00 -0.25
CA THR A 94 9.88 -9.14 -0.15
C THR A 94 10.16 -10.56 0.34
N ILE A 95 10.87 -11.33 -0.48
CA ILE A 95 11.14 -12.73 -0.19
C ILE A 95 12.26 -12.84 0.83
N MET A 96 12.01 -13.56 1.92
CA MET A 96 12.96 -13.73 3.02
C MET A 96 13.42 -15.19 3.05
N GLY A 97 14.62 -15.47 2.53
CA GLY A 97 15.10 -16.86 2.44
C GLY A 97 14.42 -17.66 1.33
N GLY A 98 13.51 -18.57 1.70
CA GLY A 98 12.71 -19.37 0.78
C GLY A 98 11.44 -18.64 0.35
N ARG A 99 10.51 -19.33 -0.31
CA ARG A 99 9.17 -18.76 -0.58
C ARG A 99 8.17 -19.36 0.40
N ASP A 100 7.26 -18.55 0.92
CA ASP A 100 6.20 -19.00 1.84
C ASP A 100 5.36 -20.17 1.29
N GLU A 101 5.06 -20.17 -0.02
CA GLU A 101 4.31 -21.25 -0.69
C GLU A 101 5.16 -22.50 -1.03
N GLY A 102 6.46 -22.43 -0.81
CA GLY A 102 7.44 -23.45 -1.16
C GLY A 102 7.86 -23.40 -2.63
N LEU A 103 8.98 -24.05 -2.95
CA LEU A 103 9.44 -24.22 -4.33
C LEU A 103 9.00 -25.56 -4.90
N SER A 104 8.91 -25.69 -6.22
CA SER A 104 8.87 -26.98 -6.90
C SER A 104 10.11 -27.07 -7.77
N ILE A 105 11.03 -27.97 -7.43
CA ILE A 105 12.31 -28.15 -8.12
C ILE A 105 12.20 -29.37 -9.01
N ILE A 106 12.67 -29.24 -10.26
CA ILE A 106 12.90 -30.38 -11.14
C ILE A 106 14.40 -30.67 -11.04
N ASP A 107 14.76 -31.80 -10.45
CA ASP A 107 16.18 -32.21 -10.33
C ASP A 107 16.73 -32.73 -11.68
N GLU A 108 18.04 -32.94 -11.79
CA GLU A 108 18.74 -33.49 -12.97
C GLU A 108 18.17 -34.83 -13.45
N ASN A 109 17.46 -35.55 -12.57
CA ASN A 109 16.76 -36.80 -12.85
C ASN A 109 15.28 -36.62 -13.25
N TYR A 110 14.82 -35.40 -13.55
CA TYR A 110 13.41 -35.06 -13.85
C TYR A 110 12.39 -35.43 -12.76
N SER A 111 12.84 -35.72 -11.54
CA SER A 111 11.96 -35.93 -10.39
C SER A 111 11.54 -34.60 -9.77
N SER A 112 10.24 -34.41 -9.54
CA SER A 112 9.73 -33.20 -8.87
C SER A 112 9.94 -33.28 -7.36
N ARG A 113 10.70 -32.33 -6.79
CA ARG A 113 10.82 -32.12 -5.34
C ARG A 113 9.96 -30.93 -4.94
N SER A 114 8.99 -31.15 -4.06
CA SER A 114 8.30 -30.04 -3.39
C SER A 114 9.22 -29.50 -2.28
N GLY A 115 9.78 -28.33 -2.51
CA GLY A 115 10.43 -27.50 -1.49
C GLY A 115 9.45 -27.09 -0.40
N TRP A 116 10.02 -26.80 0.77
CA TRP A 116 9.28 -26.43 1.97
C TRP A 116 9.12 -24.92 2.04
N GLY A 117 7.90 -24.45 2.24
CA GLY A 117 7.60 -23.03 2.38
C GLY A 117 7.03 -22.71 3.76
N TRP A 118 7.30 -21.52 4.28
CA TRP A 118 6.86 -21.13 5.61
C TRP A 118 5.34 -21.29 5.82
N TYR A 119 4.53 -20.75 4.92
CA TYR A 119 3.07 -20.85 4.98
C TYR A 119 2.58 -22.29 4.77
N LYS A 120 3.12 -22.97 3.75
CA LYS A 120 2.73 -24.34 3.37
C LYS A 120 3.02 -25.35 4.47
N ASN A 121 4.15 -25.19 5.16
CA ASN A 121 4.68 -26.17 6.12
C ASN A 121 4.54 -25.76 7.58
N ARG A 122 3.83 -24.66 7.88
CA ARG A 122 3.62 -24.15 9.26
C ARG A 122 4.94 -23.80 9.96
N GLY A 123 5.77 -23.03 9.27
CA GLY A 123 7.09 -22.60 9.74
C GLY A 123 8.22 -23.57 9.42
N ALA A 124 9.39 -23.31 10.02
CA ALA A 124 10.57 -24.15 9.87
C ALA A 124 10.41 -25.51 10.58
N PRO A 125 10.95 -26.62 10.03
CA PRO A 125 10.85 -27.94 10.65
C PRO A 125 11.42 -27.99 12.07
N PRO A 126 10.85 -28.82 12.98
CA PRO A 126 11.33 -28.97 14.35
C PRO A 126 12.79 -29.42 14.47
N GLU A 127 13.33 -30.08 13.45
CA GLU A 127 14.74 -30.49 13.38
C GLU A 127 15.69 -29.28 13.37
N ILE A 128 15.25 -28.12 12.87
CA ILE A 128 15.97 -26.83 12.96
C ILE A 128 15.74 -26.18 14.36
N ASN A 129 14.79 -26.70 15.16
CA ASN A 129 14.50 -26.24 16.52
C ASN A 129 15.36 -26.86 17.62
N ASN A 130 15.99 -28.01 17.38
CA ASN A 130 17.03 -28.48 18.27
C ASN A 130 18.34 -27.77 17.95
N GLN A 131 18.87 -27.06 18.96
CA GLN A 131 20.18 -26.38 18.93
C GLN A 131 21.37 -27.34 18.75
N TYR A 132 21.11 -28.62 18.49
CA TYR A 132 22.09 -29.68 18.36
C TYR A 132 21.53 -30.75 17.39
N ILE A 133 22.07 -30.79 16.17
CA ILE A 133 22.17 -32.06 15.43
C ILE A 133 23.65 -32.33 15.24
N CYS A 134 24.32 -32.63 16.35
CA CYS A 134 25.40 -33.59 16.33
C CYS A 134 24.81 -34.87 16.91
N ASP A 135 24.37 -35.79 16.05
CA ASP A 135 24.16 -37.17 16.44
C ASP A 135 25.30 -38.00 15.83
N PRO A 136 26.39 -38.27 16.59
CA PRO A 136 27.45 -39.16 16.16
C PRO A 136 27.10 -40.65 16.34
N THR A 137 25.89 -41.00 16.80
CA THR A 137 25.51 -42.38 17.13
C THR A 137 24.73 -43.14 16.07
N TYR A 138 24.50 -42.57 14.88
CA TYR A 138 24.03 -43.35 13.72
C TYR A 138 25.15 -43.69 12.72
N GLY A 139 26.30 -44.07 13.24
CA GLY A 139 27.29 -44.89 12.54
C GLY A 139 26.90 -46.37 12.62
N SER A 140 25.96 -46.82 11.80
CA SER A 140 25.95 -48.22 11.32
C SER A 140 25.06 -48.39 10.08
N PRO A 141 25.59 -48.90 8.96
CA PRO A 141 24.78 -49.34 7.84
C PRO A 141 24.20 -50.71 8.21
N ASN A 142 22.92 -50.72 8.57
CA ASN A 142 22.00 -51.87 8.70
C ASN A 142 21.34 -51.87 10.08
N GLN A 143 20.03 -51.60 10.13
CA GLN A 143 18.97 -52.50 10.63
C GLN A 143 17.60 -51.86 10.39
N ASN A 144 16.65 -52.70 10.01
CA ASN A 144 15.29 -52.43 9.55
C ASN A 144 14.51 -51.33 10.32
N ILE A 145 14.26 -50.18 9.68
CA ILE A 145 13.27 -49.20 10.17
C ILE A 145 12.47 -48.63 8.98
N ASN A 146 11.14 -48.68 9.16
CA ASN A 146 9.99 -48.26 8.35
C ASN A 146 10.24 -47.51 7.00
N PRO A 147 9.86 -48.09 5.84
CA PRO A 147 10.00 -47.48 4.50
C PRO A 147 9.09 -46.27 4.22
N ASN A 148 8.22 -45.86 5.15
CA ASN A 148 7.28 -44.75 4.96
C ASN A 148 7.72 -43.42 5.59
N ASN A 149 8.97 -43.27 6.03
CA ASN A 149 9.50 -41.97 6.46
C ASN A 149 10.11 -41.21 5.25
N PRO A 150 9.50 -40.12 4.77
CA PRO A 150 9.92 -39.43 3.53
C PRO A 150 11.25 -38.68 3.65
N ILE A 151 11.91 -38.69 4.82
CA ILE A 151 13.05 -37.81 5.11
C ILE A 151 14.40 -38.34 4.60
N LYS A 152 14.58 -39.63 4.29
CA LYS A 152 15.95 -40.18 4.03
C LYS A 152 16.23 -40.81 2.67
N ARG A 153 15.34 -40.71 1.68
CA ARG A 153 15.67 -41.17 0.32
C ARG A 153 16.30 -40.02 -0.48
N TYR A 154 17.60 -40.17 -0.73
CA TYR A 154 18.46 -39.52 -1.75
C TYR A 154 19.41 -38.38 -1.27
N THR A 155 20.66 -38.81 -1.03
CA THR A 155 22.00 -38.18 -1.28
C THR A 155 22.39 -36.85 -0.61
N ASN A 156 23.33 -36.92 0.35
CA ASN A 156 24.43 -35.99 0.66
C ASN A 156 24.22 -34.46 0.76
N ARG A 157 22.99 -33.94 0.80
CA ARG A 157 22.71 -32.50 0.93
C ARG A 157 21.99 -32.20 2.24
N SER A 158 22.59 -31.43 3.15
CA SER A 158 21.97 -31.10 4.45
C SER A 158 20.82 -30.10 4.33
N TYR A 159 19.93 -30.13 5.32
CA TYR A 159 18.86 -29.15 5.56
C TYR A 159 19.33 -27.70 5.44
N PHE A 160 20.55 -27.40 5.87
CA PHE A 160 21.10 -26.06 5.83
C PHE A 160 21.45 -25.61 4.41
N VAL A 161 21.94 -26.51 3.55
CA VAL A 161 22.18 -26.23 2.14
C VAL A 161 20.86 -25.92 1.44
N ASP A 162 19.79 -26.66 1.76
CA ASP A 162 18.45 -26.39 1.22
C ASP A 162 17.87 -25.07 1.73
N ALA A 163 18.12 -24.71 2.99
CA ALA A 163 17.75 -23.40 3.53
C ALA A 163 18.53 -22.26 2.86
N GLY A 164 19.85 -22.39 2.69
CA GLY A 164 20.69 -21.37 2.06
C GLY A 164 20.41 -21.18 0.57
N LEU A 165 19.86 -22.18 -0.10
CA LEU A 165 19.40 -22.11 -1.50
C LEU A 165 17.93 -21.68 -1.62
N GLY A 166 17.23 -21.43 -0.51
CA GLY A 166 15.82 -21.05 -0.47
C GLY A 166 14.86 -22.16 -0.92
N VAL A 167 15.32 -23.42 -0.92
CA VAL A 167 14.51 -24.62 -1.18
C VAL A 167 13.67 -25.00 0.02
N LEU A 168 14.26 -24.81 1.20
CA LEU A 168 13.60 -24.89 2.49
C LEU A 168 13.51 -23.48 3.06
N ASP A 169 12.32 -23.09 3.46
CA ASP A 169 12.10 -21.75 3.99
C ASP A 169 12.19 -21.73 5.52
N THR A 170 13.01 -20.85 6.07
CA THR A 170 13.21 -20.68 7.52
C THR A 170 12.73 -19.34 8.04
N GLU A 171 12.22 -18.47 7.17
CA GLU A 171 11.76 -17.12 7.51
C GLU A 171 10.43 -16.84 6.80
N PRO A 172 9.47 -16.13 7.43
CA PRO A 172 8.29 -15.67 6.69
C PRO A 172 8.65 -14.54 5.73
N ASP A 173 8.01 -14.55 4.55
CA ASP A 173 8.02 -13.41 3.63
C ASP A 173 7.34 -12.19 4.29
N ILE A 174 7.82 -10.98 3.93
CA ILE A 174 7.17 -9.73 4.34
C ILE A 174 6.34 -9.19 3.17
N TYR A 175 5.04 -9.12 3.38
CA TYR A 175 4.09 -8.57 2.42
C TYR A 175 3.84 -7.09 2.72
N THR A 176 3.73 -6.26 1.68
CA THR A 176 3.40 -4.83 1.74
C THR A 176 2.16 -4.58 0.91
N PHE A 177 1.14 -3.96 1.48
CA PHE A 177 -0.08 -3.57 0.77
C PHE A 177 -0.20 -2.05 0.66
N ASN A 178 -0.77 -1.59 -0.45
CA ASN A 178 -1.23 -0.22 -0.63
C ASN A 178 -2.48 -0.25 -1.51
N PHE A 179 -3.62 0.19 -0.97
CA PHE A 179 -4.89 0.23 -1.69
C PHE A 179 -5.88 1.15 -0.98
N HIS A 180 -6.73 1.86 -1.73
CA HIS A 180 -7.90 2.56 -1.16
C HIS A 180 -7.61 3.46 0.07
N GLY A 181 -6.44 4.11 0.10
CA GLY A 181 -6.00 4.93 1.23
C GLY A 181 -5.38 4.16 2.41
N TYR A 182 -5.42 2.83 2.39
CA TYR A 182 -4.75 1.95 3.34
C TYR A 182 -3.36 1.56 2.85
N SER A 183 -2.41 1.47 3.78
CA SER A 183 -1.08 0.94 3.49
C SER A 183 -0.47 0.35 4.74
N GLY A 184 0.29 -0.73 4.58
CA GLY A 184 0.95 -1.38 5.69
C GLY A 184 1.71 -2.62 5.24
N LYS A 185 2.22 -3.38 6.20
CA LYS A 185 2.87 -4.67 5.95
C LYS A 185 2.22 -5.77 6.75
N PHE A 186 2.46 -7.03 6.40
CA PHE A 186 2.05 -8.17 7.20
C PHE A 186 2.95 -9.38 6.98
N PHE A 187 2.88 -10.35 7.90
CA PHE A 187 3.58 -11.63 7.86
C PHE A 187 2.71 -12.74 8.45
N PHE A 188 3.11 -14.00 8.23
CA PHE A 188 2.45 -15.17 8.81
C PHE A 188 3.19 -15.69 10.05
N ASP A 189 2.44 -16.15 11.06
CA ASP A 189 2.99 -17.05 12.07
C ASP A 189 2.92 -18.52 11.64
N GLU A 190 3.46 -19.43 12.46
CA GLU A 190 3.44 -20.87 12.17
C GLU A 190 2.02 -21.46 12.09
N ASN A 191 1.01 -20.76 12.63
CA ASN A 191 -0.39 -21.18 12.57
C ASN A 191 -1.13 -20.66 11.33
N ARG A 192 -0.41 -20.01 10.40
CA ARG A 192 -0.97 -19.33 9.20
C ARG A 192 -1.84 -18.13 9.55
N ARG A 193 -1.68 -17.55 10.74
CA ARG A 193 -2.37 -16.31 11.10
C ARG A 193 -1.59 -15.12 10.58
N VAL A 194 -2.30 -14.18 9.98
CA VAL A 194 -1.73 -12.94 9.47
C VAL A 194 -1.70 -11.89 10.57
N TYR A 195 -0.58 -11.18 10.67
CA TYR A 195 -0.40 -10.03 11.56
C TYR A 195 0.11 -8.83 10.78
N THR A 196 -0.63 -7.71 10.83
CA THR A 196 -0.22 -6.45 10.20
C THR A 196 0.84 -5.71 11.02
N ILE A 197 1.63 -4.87 10.36
CA ILE A 197 2.65 -4.00 10.94
C ILE A 197 2.34 -2.55 10.53
N PRO A 198 1.94 -1.67 11.48
CA PRO A 198 1.50 -1.99 12.85
C PRO A 198 0.23 -2.84 12.89
N TRP A 199 -0.13 -3.40 14.06
CA TRP A 199 -1.32 -4.25 14.18
C TRP A 199 -2.60 -3.41 14.06
N GLU A 200 -3.41 -3.73 13.05
CA GLU A 200 -4.70 -3.15 12.72
C GLU A 200 -5.80 -4.22 12.57
N ASP A 201 -7.08 -3.82 12.59
CA ASP A 201 -8.25 -4.72 12.56
C ASP A 201 -8.62 -5.25 11.15
N PHE A 202 -7.62 -5.41 10.29
CA PHE A 202 -7.81 -6.05 8.99
C PHE A 202 -7.89 -7.56 9.15
N TYR A 203 -8.86 -8.17 8.48
CA TYR A 203 -8.84 -9.61 8.21
C TYR A 203 -8.18 -9.83 6.86
N ILE A 204 -7.10 -10.62 6.82
CA ILE A 204 -6.32 -10.90 5.61
C ILE A 204 -6.16 -12.41 5.50
N GLU A 205 -6.52 -12.97 4.35
CA GLU A 205 -6.30 -14.38 4.07
C GLU A 205 -5.92 -14.62 2.60
N PRO A 206 -4.99 -15.56 2.33
CA PRO A 206 -4.81 -16.09 0.99
C PRO A 206 -5.98 -17.03 0.63
N LEU A 207 -6.49 -16.92 -0.59
CA LEU A 207 -7.61 -17.74 -1.09
C LEU A 207 -7.15 -19.10 -1.65
N ASN A 208 -5.84 -19.35 -1.74
CA ASN A 208 -5.27 -20.62 -2.17
C ASN A 208 -3.87 -20.85 -1.57
N GLU A 209 -3.43 -22.12 -1.54
CA GLU A 209 -2.13 -22.52 -0.99
C GLU A 209 -0.93 -22.04 -1.82
N GLN A 210 -1.15 -21.69 -3.09
CA GLN A 210 -0.12 -21.12 -3.97
C GLN A 210 0.10 -19.62 -3.71
N LEU A 211 -0.63 -19.03 -2.74
CA LEU A 211 -0.58 -17.62 -2.40
C LEU A 211 -0.77 -16.72 -3.64
N SER A 212 -1.61 -17.17 -4.57
CA SER A 212 -1.82 -16.50 -5.85
C SER A 212 -3.00 -15.53 -5.83
N GLU A 213 -3.80 -15.54 -4.78
CA GLU A 213 -4.97 -14.70 -4.64
C GLU A 213 -5.26 -14.41 -3.17
N TRP A 214 -5.76 -13.22 -2.86
CA TRP A 214 -5.90 -12.73 -1.49
C TRP A 214 -7.22 -12.00 -1.30
N LEU A 215 -7.79 -12.15 -0.11
CA LEU A 215 -8.89 -11.34 0.38
C LEU A 215 -8.40 -10.49 1.56
N ILE A 216 -8.65 -9.19 1.48
CA ILE A 216 -8.57 -8.28 2.62
C ILE A 216 -9.99 -7.78 2.93
N VAL A 217 -10.41 -7.91 4.18
CA VAL A 217 -11.66 -7.32 4.68
C VAL A 217 -11.30 -6.21 5.66
N SER A 218 -11.72 -4.99 5.35
CA SER A 218 -11.50 -3.84 6.22
C SER A 218 -12.39 -3.89 7.47
N PRO A 219 -12.10 -3.09 8.52
CA PRO A 219 -12.87 -3.10 9.78
C PRO A 219 -14.35 -2.69 9.64
N ASP A 220 -14.69 -2.03 8.53
CA ASP A 220 -16.07 -1.67 8.14
C ASP A 220 -16.77 -2.75 7.30
N GLY A 221 -16.11 -3.87 7.03
CA GLY A 221 -16.66 -5.05 6.36
C GLY A 221 -16.55 -5.06 4.83
N LYS A 222 -15.95 -4.04 4.20
CA LYS A 222 -15.73 -4.02 2.75
C LYS A 222 -14.66 -5.04 2.36
N LYS A 223 -14.85 -5.68 1.21
CA LYS A 223 -13.97 -6.75 0.72
C LYS A 223 -13.13 -6.27 -0.46
N PHE A 224 -11.86 -6.64 -0.44
CA PHE A 224 -10.86 -6.28 -1.45
C PHE A 224 -10.16 -7.55 -1.92
N TYR A 225 -10.29 -7.88 -3.20
CA TYR A 225 -9.73 -9.09 -3.79
C TYR A 225 -8.52 -8.77 -4.65
N PHE A 226 -7.41 -9.45 -4.41
CA PHE A 226 -6.14 -9.22 -5.09
C PHE A 226 -5.64 -10.49 -5.78
N GLY A 227 -5.00 -10.34 -6.94
CA GLY A 227 -4.31 -11.43 -7.62
C GLY A 227 -5.19 -12.27 -8.55
N GLY A 228 -5.08 -13.60 -8.44
CA GLY A 228 -5.70 -14.55 -9.36
C GLY A 228 -4.99 -14.62 -10.70
N SER A 229 -5.60 -15.31 -11.68
CA SER A 229 -5.03 -15.52 -13.02
C SER A 229 -4.80 -14.22 -13.80
N ASN A 230 -5.64 -13.21 -13.55
CA ASN A 230 -5.66 -11.98 -14.32
C ASN A 230 -4.87 -10.83 -13.68
N ALA A 231 -4.69 -10.80 -12.35
CA ALA A 231 -4.05 -9.68 -11.64
C ALA A 231 -2.80 -10.06 -10.81
N THR A 232 -2.22 -11.25 -11.03
CA THR A 232 -0.93 -11.63 -10.42
C THR A 232 0.23 -11.35 -11.37
N GLU A 233 1.23 -10.62 -10.89
CA GLU A 233 2.51 -10.43 -11.57
C GLU A 233 3.55 -11.41 -11.11
N LYS A 234 4.41 -11.80 -12.05
CA LYS A 234 5.55 -12.64 -11.74
C LYS A 234 6.84 -12.04 -12.26
N ASN A 235 7.91 -12.27 -11.53
CA ASN A 235 9.26 -11.85 -11.90
C ASN A 235 10.18 -13.07 -11.99
N TYR A 236 11.04 -13.06 -13.00
CA TYR A 236 12.09 -14.03 -13.27
C TYR A 236 13.43 -13.30 -13.27
N THR A 237 14.41 -13.77 -12.51
CA THR A 237 15.74 -13.15 -12.43
C THR A 237 16.79 -14.13 -12.92
N ALA A 238 17.73 -13.65 -13.75
CA ALA A 238 18.87 -14.45 -14.21
C ALA A 238 20.11 -13.57 -14.40
N LYS A 239 21.28 -14.23 -14.38
CA LYS A 239 22.56 -13.58 -14.64
C LYS A 239 22.76 -13.36 -16.13
N ASP A 240 23.30 -12.19 -16.48
CA ASP A 240 23.67 -11.89 -17.86
C ASP A 240 24.74 -12.89 -18.37
N GLY A 241 24.43 -13.62 -19.45
CA GLY A 241 25.34 -14.56 -20.12
C GLY A 241 25.46 -15.98 -19.57
N GLY A 242 24.65 -16.42 -18.59
CA GLY A 242 24.71 -17.78 -18.04
C GLY A 242 23.34 -18.45 -17.90
N VAL A 243 23.12 -19.56 -18.61
CA VAL A 243 21.96 -20.45 -18.38
C VAL A 243 22.32 -21.39 -17.23
N ASN A 244 22.05 -20.99 -15.99
CA ASN A 244 22.02 -21.95 -14.88
C ASN A 244 20.59 -22.50 -14.77
N ILE A 245 20.46 -23.78 -15.08
CA ILE A 245 19.21 -24.56 -15.11
C ILE A 245 18.52 -24.65 -13.74
N TYR A 246 19.21 -24.24 -12.67
CA TYR A 246 18.72 -24.22 -11.28
C TYR A 246 18.01 -22.93 -10.85
N ASP A 247 17.99 -21.87 -11.67
CA ASP A 247 17.41 -20.54 -11.35
C ASP A 247 15.99 -20.34 -11.96
N GLN A 248 15.34 -21.40 -12.43
CA GLN A 248 14.14 -21.36 -13.30
C GLN A 248 12.80 -21.02 -12.63
N PHE A 249 12.73 -20.09 -11.67
CA PHE A 249 11.49 -19.94 -10.89
C PHE A 249 10.77 -18.62 -11.13
N ASN A 250 9.75 -18.69 -11.99
CA ASN A 250 8.72 -17.66 -12.14
C ASN A 250 8.08 -17.42 -10.76
N THR A 251 8.30 -16.26 -10.15
CA THR A 251 7.88 -15.96 -8.77
C THR A 251 6.77 -14.93 -8.77
N SER A 252 5.60 -15.25 -8.21
CA SER A 252 4.59 -14.23 -7.95
C SER A 252 5.17 -13.19 -7.01
N THR A 253 5.23 -11.93 -7.40
CA THR A 253 5.86 -10.85 -6.58
C THR A 253 4.87 -9.76 -6.21
N SER A 254 3.79 -9.64 -6.99
CA SER A 254 2.74 -8.65 -6.78
C SER A 254 1.37 -9.23 -7.15
N TRP A 255 0.35 -8.84 -6.40
CA TRP A 255 -1.05 -9.18 -6.59
C TRP A 255 -1.84 -7.89 -6.61
N TYR A 256 -2.37 -7.49 -7.76
CA TYR A 256 -3.15 -6.27 -7.87
C TYR A 256 -4.61 -6.48 -7.49
N LEU A 257 -5.20 -5.44 -6.92
CA LEU A 257 -6.62 -5.34 -6.60
C LEU A 257 -7.43 -5.49 -7.89
N TYR A 258 -8.28 -6.50 -7.98
CA TYR A 258 -9.13 -6.71 -9.15
C TYR A 258 -10.61 -6.53 -8.83
N ARG A 259 -11.01 -6.54 -7.56
CA ARG A 259 -12.40 -6.29 -7.15
C ARG A 259 -12.49 -5.65 -5.77
N ILE A 260 -13.35 -4.64 -5.68
CA ILE A 260 -13.86 -4.07 -4.43
C ILE A 260 -15.33 -4.44 -4.34
N GLU A 261 -15.77 -4.88 -3.17
CA GLU A 261 -17.13 -5.32 -2.94
C GLU A 261 -17.63 -4.73 -1.62
N SER A 262 -18.86 -4.22 -1.66
CA SER A 262 -19.56 -3.72 -0.48
C SER A 262 -19.78 -4.84 0.52
N VAL A 263 -20.07 -4.49 1.78
CA VAL A 263 -20.36 -5.47 2.86
C VAL A 263 -21.44 -6.47 2.43
N ASN A 264 -22.34 -5.99 1.57
CA ASN A 264 -23.56 -6.61 1.11
C ASN A 264 -23.37 -7.44 -0.19
N GLY A 265 -22.20 -7.38 -0.84
CA GLY A 265 -21.91 -8.18 -2.04
C GLY A 265 -22.61 -7.75 -3.34
N LYS A 266 -23.47 -6.73 -3.31
CA LYS A 266 -24.30 -6.31 -4.46
C LYS A 266 -23.68 -5.18 -5.27
N SER A 267 -23.04 -4.24 -4.57
CA SER A 267 -22.24 -3.19 -5.20
C SER A 267 -20.80 -3.65 -5.32
N TRP A 268 -20.24 -3.55 -6.51
CA TRP A 268 -18.84 -3.87 -6.74
C TRP A 268 -18.20 -2.97 -7.79
N ILE A 269 -16.89 -2.81 -7.65
CA ILE A 269 -16.01 -2.16 -8.62
C ILE A 269 -14.99 -3.21 -9.07
N ASN A 270 -14.99 -3.54 -10.36
CA ASN A 270 -14.02 -4.47 -10.96
C ASN A 270 -12.91 -3.68 -11.66
N ILE A 271 -11.71 -4.23 -11.59
CA ILE A 271 -10.49 -3.67 -12.20
C ILE A 271 -9.87 -4.76 -13.09
N ASP A 272 -9.86 -4.51 -14.39
CA ASP A 272 -9.30 -5.41 -15.38
C ASP A 272 -7.87 -5.03 -15.74
N TYR A 273 -7.07 -6.03 -16.06
CA TYR A 273 -5.66 -5.89 -16.39
C TYR A 273 -5.33 -6.51 -17.75
N SER A 274 -4.52 -5.79 -18.52
CA SER A 274 -3.85 -6.30 -19.71
C SER A 274 -2.47 -6.87 -19.36
N PRO A 275 -2.09 -8.05 -19.87
CA PRO A 275 -0.77 -8.62 -19.62
C PRO A 275 0.32 -7.85 -20.38
N GLU A 276 1.50 -7.74 -19.77
CA GLU A 276 2.73 -7.24 -20.37
C GLU A 276 3.90 -8.18 -20.06
N GLU A 277 4.93 -8.14 -20.90
CA GLU A 277 6.18 -8.86 -20.75
C GLU A 277 7.33 -7.94 -21.16
N TYR A 278 8.27 -7.73 -20.25
CA TYR A 278 9.41 -6.85 -20.49
C TYR A 278 10.60 -7.21 -19.60
N GLY A 279 11.78 -6.80 -20.04
CA GLY A 279 13.01 -6.94 -19.31
C GLY A 279 13.51 -5.63 -18.71
N PHE A 280 14.10 -5.68 -17.51
CA PHE A 280 14.98 -4.62 -17.01
C PHE A 280 16.13 -5.26 -16.25
N GLY A 281 17.23 -4.54 -16.06
CA GLY A 281 18.34 -5.03 -15.25
C GLY A 281 18.49 -4.24 -13.97
N ASP A 282 19.30 -4.78 -13.06
CA ASP A 282 19.89 -4.05 -11.94
C ASP A 282 21.34 -4.49 -11.76
N ARG A 283 22.11 -3.79 -10.92
CA ARG A 283 23.52 -4.11 -10.68
C ARG A 283 23.68 -4.68 -9.29
N LEU A 284 24.23 -5.90 -9.21
CA LEU A 284 24.51 -6.57 -7.94
C LEU A 284 25.53 -5.83 -7.09
N SER A 285 25.42 -6.07 -5.78
CA SER A 285 26.41 -5.63 -4.81
C SER A 285 27.79 -6.25 -5.12
N HIS A 286 28.85 -5.47 -4.94
CA HIS A 286 30.21 -6.00 -4.93
C HIS A 286 30.47 -6.68 -3.59
N SER A 287 31.28 -7.74 -3.59
CA SER A 287 31.72 -8.36 -2.33
C SER A 287 33.21 -8.68 -2.27
N VAL A 288 33.74 -8.64 -1.05
CA VAL A 288 35.12 -9.03 -0.72
C VAL A 288 35.09 -10.00 0.45
N ILE A 289 35.73 -11.16 0.30
CA ILE A 289 35.70 -12.24 1.30
C ILE A 289 37.11 -12.44 1.92
N PHE A 290 37.16 -12.57 3.25
CA PHE A 290 38.35 -12.80 4.07
C PHE A 290 38.25 -14.14 4.84
N LYS A 291 39.38 -14.86 4.99
CA LYS A 291 39.54 -16.01 5.93
C LYS A 291 40.64 -15.72 6.94
N ASN A 292 40.46 -16.18 8.17
CA ASN A 292 41.49 -16.27 9.19
C ASN A 292 42.08 -17.69 9.25
N SER A 293 43.37 -17.81 9.58
CA SER A 293 44.00 -19.09 9.91
C SER A 293 43.63 -19.54 11.33
N MET A 294 43.80 -20.84 11.61
CA MET A 294 43.61 -21.45 12.91
C MET A 294 44.56 -20.92 14.01
N ASP A 295 45.65 -20.23 13.63
CA ASP A 295 46.65 -19.69 14.57
C ASP A 295 46.47 -18.17 14.82
N GLY A 296 45.32 -17.59 14.47
CA GLY A 296 45.05 -16.16 14.65
C GLY A 296 45.72 -15.25 13.60
N GLY A 297 46.35 -15.80 12.57
CA GLY A 297 46.90 -15.06 11.43
C GLY A 297 45.93 -14.99 10.25
N VAL A 298 45.55 -13.80 9.80
CA VAL A 298 44.68 -13.63 8.61
C VAL A 298 45.46 -13.96 7.33
N ILE A 299 45.01 -14.91 6.50
CA ILE A 299 45.78 -15.45 5.34
C ILE A 299 45.71 -14.56 4.08
N GLY A 300 44.79 -13.59 3.99
CA GLY A 300 44.74 -12.62 2.87
C GLY A 300 43.34 -12.44 2.26
N VAL A 301 43.25 -11.60 1.21
CA VAL A 301 42.02 -11.45 0.40
C VAL A 301 41.86 -12.71 -0.46
N LEU A 302 40.76 -13.44 -0.31
CA LEU A 302 40.53 -14.66 -1.11
C LEU A 302 39.99 -14.36 -2.50
N LYS A 303 39.06 -13.41 -2.58
CA LYS A 303 38.28 -13.15 -3.80
C LYS A 303 37.67 -11.76 -3.72
N ARG A 304 37.79 -10.99 -4.80
CA ARG A 304 36.93 -9.84 -5.09
C ARG A 304 35.91 -10.31 -6.11
N ALA A 305 34.63 -10.35 -5.75
CA ALA A 305 33.59 -10.60 -6.74
C ALA A 305 33.31 -9.29 -7.51
N PRO A 306 33.45 -9.26 -8.85
CA PRO A 306 33.07 -8.10 -9.65
C PRO A 306 31.54 -7.92 -9.59
N SER A 307 31.03 -6.68 -9.71
CA SER A 307 29.58 -6.50 -9.89
C SER A 307 29.11 -7.18 -11.17
N GLN A 308 28.07 -7.99 -11.05
CA GLN A 308 27.33 -8.53 -12.19
C GLN A 308 26.05 -7.72 -12.40
N ILE A 309 25.55 -7.70 -13.63
CA ILE A 309 24.21 -7.19 -13.94
C ILE A 309 23.27 -8.39 -13.89
N LEU A 310 22.19 -8.29 -13.13
CA LEU A 310 21.08 -9.23 -13.25
C LEU A 310 20.08 -8.68 -14.26
N MET A 311 19.48 -9.59 -15.01
CA MET A 311 18.36 -9.27 -15.87
C MET A 311 17.10 -9.91 -15.28
N HIS A 312 16.07 -9.09 -15.19
CA HIS A 312 14.74 -9.46 -14.74
C HIS A 312 13.81 -9.52 -15.95
N THR A 313 13.07 -10.60 -16.10
CA THR A 313 11.92 -10.70 -17.00
C THR A 313 10.66 -10.61 -16.17
N VAL A 314 9.85 -9.61 -16.45
CA VAL A 314 8.59 -9.34 -15.74
C VAL A 314 7.43 -9.82 -16.59
N PHE A 315 6.58 -10.67 -16.02
CA PHE A 315 5.23 -10.97 -16.50
C PHE A 315 4.26 -10.05 -15.77
N GLY A 316 4.13 -8.84 -16.29
CA GLY A 316 3.43 -7.72 -15.67
C GLY A 316 1.94 -7.69 -15.94
N LYS A 317 1.21 -6.93 -15.13
CA LYS A 317 -0.22 -6.67 -15.29
C LYS A 317 -0.43 -5.16 -15.25
N ARG A 318 -0.95 -4.60 -16.34
CA ARG A 318 -1.25 -3.17 -16.46
C ARG A 318 -2.75 -2.98 -16.42
N ILE A 319 -3.24 -2.13 -15.52
CA ILE A 319 -4.68 -1.79 -15.49
C ILE A 319 -5.12 -1.32 -16.87
N SER A 320 -6.27 -1.82 -17.32
CA SER A 320 -6.85 -1.51 -18.63
C SER A 320 -8.25 -0.95 -18.52
N LYS A 321 -9.02 -1.37 -17.52
CA LYS A 321 -10.42 -0.95 -17.37
C LYS A 321 -10.89 -1.01 -15.92
N ILE A 322 -11.76 -0.09 -15.53
CA ILE A 322 -12.57 -0.17 -14.32
C ILE A 322 -14.05 -0.19 -14.72
N THR A 323 -14.83 -1.06 -14.10
CA THR A 323 -16.28 -1.15 -14.28
C THR A 323 -17.00 -1.25 -12.94
N THR A 324 -18.27 -0.85 -12.94
CA THR A 324 -19.16 -0.85 -11.77
C THR A 324 -20.28 -1.87 -11.96
N SER A 325 -20.84 -2.39 -10.86
CA SER A 325 -21.98 -3.34 -10.89
C SER A 325 -23.19 -2.80 -11.66
N SER A 326 -23.48 -1.51 -11.54
CA SER A 326 -24.55 -0.84 -12.29
C SER A 326 -24.27 -0.72 -13.79
N GLY A 327 -22.99 -0.80 -14.21
CA GLY A 327 -22.55 -0.50 -15.58
C GLY A 327 -22.70 0.97 -15.98
N ASN A 328 -22.88 1.87 -15.01
CA ASN A 328 -23.08 3.29 -15.26
C ASN A 328 -21.77 4.04 -15.55
N ILE A 329 -20.67 3.57 -14.97
CA ILE A 329 -19.33 4.16 -15.11
C ILE A 329 -18.37 3.11 -15.67
N VAL A 330 -17.67 3.47 -16.73
CA VAL A 330 -16.53 2.72 -17.29
C VAL A 330 -15.33 3.64 -17.37
N VAL A 331 -14.18 3.20 -16.88
CA VAL A 331 -12.92 3.94 -17.02
C VAL A 331 -11.94 3.11 -17.83
N ASP A 332 -11.53 3.60 -19.00
CA ASP A 332 -10.56 2.95 -19.88
C ASP A 332 -9.17 3.57 -19.73
N PHE A 333 -8.16 2.71 -19.55
CA PHE A 333 -6.75 3.09 -19.48
C PHE A 333 -6.05 2.70 -20.77
N ILE A 334 -5.81 3.68 -21.64
CA ILE A 334 -5.26 3.46 -22.97
C ILE A 334 -3.74 3.66 -22.94
N ALA A 335 -3.00 2.65 -23.38
CA ALA A 335 -1.55 2.67 -23.49
C ALA A 335 -1.11 2.33 -24.92
N ASN A 336 -0.67 3.35 -25.66
CA ASN A 336 -0.37 3.23 -27.09
C ASN A 336 1.14 3.17 -27.37
N ASN A 337 1.95 3.82 -26.55
CA ASN A 337 3.38 4.00 -26.80
C ASN A 337 4.21 2.94 -26.09
N ILE A 338 5.09 2.25 -26.82
CA ILE A 338 6.03 1.29 -26.24
C ILE A 338 7.08 2.04 -25.39
N ARG A 339 7.43 1.44 -24.25
CA ARG A 339 8.49 1.91 -23.36
C ARG A 339 9.87 1.63 -23.97
N GLU A 340 10.64 2.67 -24.23
CA GLU A 340 12.01 2.59 -24.78
C GLU A 340 13.09 2.46 -23.71
N ASP A 341 12.72 2.68 -22.44
CA ASP A 341 13.55 2.46 -21.26
C ASP A 341 13.34 1.07 -20.66
N LEU A 342 12.77 0.12 -21.41
CA LEU A 342 12.67 -1.29 -21.03
C LEU A 342 13.11 -2.17 -22.21
N ASN A 343 13.66 -3.34 -21.91
CA ASN A 343 14.05 -4.29 -22.94
C ASN A 343 12.84 -5.09 -23.42
N ASP A 344 12.67 -5.17 -24.74
CA ASP A 344 11.64 -6.00 -25.39
C ASP A 344 11.96 -7.50 -25.37
N LYS A 345 13.18 -7.87 -24.97
CA LYS A 345 13.69 -9.25 -24.98
C LYS A 345 13.93 -9.71 -23.55
N GLY A 346 12.92 -10.29 -22.93
CA GLY A 346 13.14 -11.23 -21.83
C GLY A 346 13.98 -12.41 -22.33
N ILE A 347 14.66 -13.11 -21.41
CA ILE A 347 15.51 -14.28 -21.71
C ILE A 347 14.73 -15.40 -22.45
N PHE A 348 13.40 -15.38 -22.40
CA PHE A 348 12.51 -16.28 -23.11
C PHE A 348 11.66 -15.46 -24.09
N THR A 349 11.99 -15.50 -25.37
CA THR A 349 11.38 -14.64 -26.39
C THR A 349 9.99 -15.12 -26.80
N SER A 350 8.97 -14.26 -26.64
CA SER A 350 7.86 -14.19 -27.58
C SER A 350 7.53 -12.73 -27.90
N TYR A 351 7.58 -12.37 -29.19
CA TYR A 351 7.25 -11.05 -29.70
C TYR A 351 5.74 -10.78 -29.50
N ASN A 352 5.36 -9.60 -28.98
CA ASN A 352 4.01 -8.98 -28.95
C ASN A 352 3.40 -8.58 -27.58
N LYS A 353 4.14 -8.60 -26.46
CA LYS A 353 3.63 -8.18 -25.12
C LYS A 353 4.40 -7.02 -24.47
N GLN A 354 5.02 -6.15 -25.25
CA GLN A 354 5.90 -5.08 -24.73
C GLN A 354 5.21 -4.16 -23.69
N ALA A 355 6.02 -3.65 -22.76
CA ALA A 355 5.58 -2.62 -21.81
C ALA A 355 5.20 -1.33 -22.54
N LYS A 356 4.10 -0.68 -22.12
CA LYS A 356 3.63 0.57 -22.72
C LYS A 356 3.43 1.67 -21.68
N ALA A 357 3.64 2.90 -22.09
CA ALA A 357 3.34 4.10 -21.31
C ALA A 357 1.84 4.44 -21.40
N LEU A 358 1.26 4.90 -20.29
CA LEU A 358 -0.12 5.39 -20.26
C LEU A 358 -0.24 6.61 -21.18
N SER A 359 -1.24 6.59 -22.06
CA SER A 359 -1.48 7.63 -23.07
C SER A 359 -2.75 8.42 -22.78
N SER A 360 -3.81 7.76 -22.32
CA SER A 360 -5.01 8.46 -21.85
C SER A 360 -5.83 7.66 -20.84
N ILE A 361 -6.56 8.38 -19.99
CA ILE A 361 -7.63 7.83 -19.15
C ILE A 361 -8.94 8.39 -19.68
N ILE A 362 -9.88 7.52 -20.04
CA ILE A 362 -11.19 7.90 -20.59
C ILE A 362 -12.26 7.44 -19.60
N ILE A 363 -13.06 8.37 -19.10
CA ILE A 363 -14.18 8.11 -18.18
C ILE A 363 -15.46 8.21 -19.00
N SER A 364 -16.12 7.10 -19.23
CA SER A 364 -17.30 6.97 -20.10
C SER A 364 -18.54 6.57 -19.30
N GLY A 365 -19.65 7.23 -19.60
CA GLY A 365 -20.98 6.87 -19.13
C GLY A 365 -21.79 6.21 -20.24
N LYS A 366 -22.97 5.67 -19.90
CA LYS A 366 -23.84 4.91 -20.83
C LYS A 366 -24.35 5.70 -22.05
N ASN A 367 -24.16 7.04 -22.09
CA ASN A 367 -24.83 7.96 -23.01
C ASN A 367 -23.91 9.05 -23.62
N ASP A 368 -22.71 8.70 -24.10
CA ASP A 368 -21.81 9.57 -24.89
C ASP A 368 -21.21 10.82 -24.20
N VAL A 369 -21.55 11.11 -22.95
CA VAL A 369 -20.77 12.04 -22.11
C VAL A 369 -19.52 11.30 -21.65
N CYS A 370 -18.34 11.88 -21.87
CA CYS A 370 -17.11 11.32 -21.34
C CYS A 370 -15.99 12.35 -21.17
N LYS A 371 -15.17 12.15 -20.14
CA LYS A 371 -13.95 12.93 -19.87
C LYS A 371 -12.73 12.17 -20.34
N LYS A 372 -11.76 12.88 -20.91
CA LYS A 372 -10.49 12.32 -21.34
C LYS A 372 -9.34 13.08 -20.71
N PHE A 373 -8.44 12.36 -20.06
CA PHE A 373 -7.15 12.89 -19.64
C PHE A 373 -6.08 12.35 -20.57
N GLU A 374 -5.37 13.22 -21.28
CA GLU A 374 -4.22 12.87 -22.12
C GLU A 374 -2.93 13.01 -21.32
N ILE A 375 -2.12 11.95 -21.34
CA ILE A 375 -0.86 11.85 -20.60
C ILE A 375 0.26 11.97 -21.63
N ASN A 376 1.00 13.09 -21.59
CA ASN A 376 2.10 13.33 -22.50
C ASN A 376 3.43 12.95 -21.84
N THR A 377 4.15 12.01 -22.43
CA THR A 377 5.43 11.52 -21.92
C THR A 377 6.58 11.77 -22.90
N SER A 378 7.81 11.81 -22.38
CA SER A 378 9.06 11.76 -23.14
C SER A 378 10.12 10.98 -22.36
N TYR A 379 11.41 11.18 -22.61
CA TYR A 379 12.49 10.51 -21.87
C TYR A 379 13.50 11.52 -21.32
N PHE A 380 13.94 11.28 -20.09
CA PHE A 380 15.23 11.77 -19.63
C PHE A 380 16.33 10.94 -20.30
N LEU A 381 17.37 11.62 -20.79
CA LEU A 381 18.49 10.99 -21.48
C LEU A 381 19.77 11.10 -20.64
N SER A 382 20.48 9.98 -20.49
CA SER A 382 21.79 9.89 -19.87
C SER A 382 22.87 9.70 -20.94
N ALA A 383 24.09 10.20 -20.68
CA ALA A 383 25.22 9.98 -21.59
C ALA A 383 25.59 8.48 -21.69
N ALA A 384 25.79 8.00 -22.91
CA ALA A 384 26.27 6.65 -23.19
C ALA A 384 27.80 6.57 -22.96
N SER A 385 28.24 6.30 -21.72
CA SER A 385 29.66 6.19 -21.37
C SER A 385 29.97 5.02 -20.42
N GLY A 386 31.19 4.47 -20.52
CA GLY A 386 31.65 3.26 -19.82
C GLY A 386 31.44 1.95 -20.62
N GLY A 387 31.96 0.81 -20.12
CA GLY A 387 31.76 -0.52 -20.74
C GLY A 387 30.29 -1.00 -20.75
N TYR A 388 30.00 -2.16 -21.34
CA TYR A 388 28.65 -2.72 -21.65
C TYR A 388 27.49 -1.71 -21.54
N VAL A 389 27.16 -1.09 -22.67
CA VAL A 389 26.09 -0.10 -22.82
C VAL A 389 24.93 -0.76 -23.55
N ASN A 390 23.74 -0.74 -22.93
CA ASN A 390 22.49 -1.09 -23.61
C ASN A 390 21.65 0.20 -23.73
N LEU A 391 21.19 0.54 -24.94
CA LEU A 391 20.47 1.80 -25.19
C LEU A 391 19.29 2.05 -24.23
N VAL A 392 18.65 0.99 -23.71
CA VAL A 392 17.53 1.14 -22.75
C VAL A 392 17.96 1.71 -21.39
N ASP A 393 19.22 1.52 -20.98
CA ASP A 393 19.71 1.96 -19.67
C ASP A 393 20.05 3.45 -19.62
N THR A 394 20.05 4.11 -20.79
CA THR A 394 20.29 5.54 -20.96
C THR A 394 19.00 6.38 -20.96
N LYS A 395 17.83 5.72 -20.98
CA LYS A 395 16.51 6.37 -21.00
C LYS A 395 15.77 6.13 -19.68
N ARG A 396 14.97 7.11 -19.26
CA ARG A 396 13.97 6.98 -18.19
C ARG A 396 12.71 7.74 -18.57
N LEU A 397 11.54 7.08 -18.53
CA LEU A 397 10.27 7.71 -18.93
C LEU A 397 10.00 8.96 -18.08
N LYS A 398 9.59 10.05 -18.73
CA LYS A 398 9.33 11.36 -18.14
C LYS A 398 7.89 11.76 -18.39
N LEU A 399 7.16 12.16 -17.34
CA LEU A 399 5.84 12.78 -17.47
C LEU A 399 6.00 14.28 -17.76
N ASN A 400 5.53 14.75 -18.91
CA ASN A 400 5.64 16.16 -19.29
C ASN A 400 4.40 16.96 -18.87
N SER A 401 3.21 16.42 -19.16
CA SER A 401 1.96 17.12 -18.89
C SER A 401 0.77 16.18 -18.84
N ILE A 402 -0.30 16.63 -18.17
CA ILE A 402 -1.63 16.01 -18.23
C ILE A 402 -2.63 17.05 -18.76
N VAL A 403 -3.39 16.68 -19.80
CA VAL A 403 -4.38 17.57 -20.42
C VAL A 403 -5.77 16.99 -20.22
N GLU A 404 -6.66 17.75 -19.58
CA GLU A 404 -8.07 17.40 -19.47
C GLU A 404 -8.83 17.91 -20.70
N LYS A 405 -9.57 17.00 -21.34
CA LYS A 405 -10.37 17.24 -22.54
C LYS A 405 -11.74 16.57 -22.46
N SER A 406 -12.68 17.06 -23.26
CA SER A 406 -13.84 16.27 -23.68
C SER A 406 -13.39 15.15 -24.65
N CYS A 407 -14.15 14.05 -24.74
CA CYS A 407 -13.77 12.94 -25.62
C CYS A 407 -13.81 13.24 -27.12
N ASP A 408 -14.67 14.17 -27.55
CA ASP A 408 -14.70 14.69 -28.93
C ASP A 408 -13.50 15.61 -29.23
N GLY A 409 -12.67 15.90 -28.22
CA GLY A 409 -11.48 16.74 -28.30
C GLY A 409 -11.77 18.24 -28.44
N SER A 410 -13.03 18.67 -28.39
CA SER A 410 -13.46 20.04 -28.69
C SER A 410 -13.15 21.04 -27.58
N ILE A 411 -13.05 20.59 -26.33
CA ILE A 411 -12.81 21.45 -25.16
C ILE A 411 -11.60 20.94 -24.40
N SER A 412 -10.61 21.82 -24.18
CA SER A 412 -9.39 21.53 -23.42
C SER A 412 -9.17 22.58 -22.35
N ASN A 413 -8.93 22.15 -21.12
CA ASN A 413 -8.33 23.02 -20.11
C ASN A 413 -6.84 23.23 -20.42
N ASN A 414 -6.22 24.25 -19.81
CA ASN A 414 -4.76 24.31 -19.82
C ASN A 414 -4.20 23.06 -19.13
N PRO A 415 -3.04 22.55 -19.57
CA PRO A 415 -2.48 21.34 -19.00
C PRO A 415 -1.88 21.58 -17.61
N TYR A 416 -1.82 20.51 -16.82
CA TYR A 416 -0.79 20.38 -15.79
C TYR A 416 0.56 20.25 -16.49
N ILE A 417 1.57 21.04 -16.13
CA ILE A 417 2.92 20.97 -16.70
C ILE A 417 3.93 20.70 -15.60
N PHE A 418 4.82 19.72 -15.84
CA PHE A 418 5.81 19.28 -14.88
C PHE A 418 7.22 19.70 -15.31
N THR A 419 7.89 20.47 -14.46
CA THR A 419 9.28 20.90 -14.65
C THR A 419 10.17 20.19 -13.64
N TYR A 420 11.33 19.75 -14.12
CA TYR A 420 12.26 18.92 -13.35
C TYR A 420 13.63 19.57 -13.33
N ASN A 421 14.43 19.20 -12.33
CA ASN A 421 15.82 19.59 -12.23
C ASN A 421 16.58 19.18 -13.50
N THR A 422 17.36 20.12 -14.04
CA THR A 422 18.06 19.97 -15.32
C THR A 422 19.40 19.25 -15.20
N ARG A 423 19.85 18.93 -13.98
CA ARG A 423 21.10 18.18 -13.79
C ARG A 423 20.95 16.79 -14.39
N SER A 424 21.90 16.44 -15.24
CA SER A 424 21.97 15.11 -15.84
C SER A 424 22.22 14.05 -14.77
N MET A 425 21.74 12.83 -15.04
CA MET A 425 21.99 11.66 -14.21
C MET A 425 22.72 10.62 -15.05
N ALA A 426 23.60 9.84 -14.42
CA ALA A 426 24.23 8.70 -15.08
C ALA A 426 23.20 7.62 -15.50
N ARG A 427 23.59 6.73 -16.41
CA ARG A 427 22.78 5.58 -16.84
C ARG A 427 22.43 4.64 -15.68
N ARG A 428 21.37 3.82 -15.84
CA ARG A 428 20.76 3.05 -14.72
C ARG A 428 21.67 2.05 -13.99
N TYR A 429 22.80 1.65 -14.58
CA TYR A 429 23.74 0.72 -13.94
C TYR A 429 25.06 1.36 -13.57
N SER A 430 25.11 2.70 -13.52
CA SER A 430 26.32 3.42 -13.16
C SER A 430 26.76 3.12 -11.73
N LEU A 431 28.08 3.06 -11.55
CA LEU A 431 28.77 2.91 -10.27
C LEU A 431 28.87 4.25 -9.52
N ALA A 432 28.52 5.37 -10.18
CA ALA A 432 28.45 6.71 -9.64
C ALA A 432 27.24 6.91 -8.71
N ARG A 433 27.16 6.09 -7.66
CA ARG A 433 26.11 6.19 -6.66
C ARG A 433 26.71 6.25 -5.27
N ASP A 434 25.99 6.84 -4.33
CA ASP A 434 26.33 6.85 -2.92
C ASP A 434 25.94 5.52 -2.23
N HIS A 435 26.19 5.43 -0.93
CA HIS A 435 25.86 4.29 -0.07
C HIS A 435 24.36 3.90 -0.03
N TRP A 436 23.48 4.76 -0.53
CA TRP A 436 22.02 4.63 -0.49
C TRP A 436 21.39 4.39 -1.87
N GLY A 437 22.22 4.47 -2.91
CA GLY A 437 21.84 4.26 -4.30
C GLY A 437 21.54 5.54 -5.08
N TYR A 438 21.68 6.73 -4.48
CA TYR A 438 21.47 8.00 -5.16
C TYR A 438 22.71 8.41 -5.98
N TYR A 439 22.50 9.19 -7.04
CA TYR A 439 23.59 9.67 -7.89
C TYR A 439 24.52 10.60 -7.12
N ASN A 440 25.83 10.40 -7.24
CA ASN A 440 26.84 11.18 -6.51
C ASN A 440 27.89 11.86 -7.39
N GLY A 441 27.72 11.82 -8.72
CA GLY A 441 28.65 12.46 -9.66
C GLY A 441 30.03 11.81 -9.76
N ARG A 442 30.25 10.63 -9.16
CA ARG A 442 31.54 9.92 -9.20
C ARG A 442 31.60 8.92 -10.35
N ASP A 443 31.53 9.43 -11.58
CA ASP A 443 31.49 8.62 -12.81
C ASP A 443 32.76 7.81 -13.08
N ALA A 444 33.86 8.14 -12.40
CA ALA A 444 35.11 7.37 -12.45
C ALA A 444 35.13 6.14 -11.52
N ASN A 445 34.08 5.90 -10.72
CA ASN A 445 34.00 4.72 -9.86
C ASN A 445 34.13 3.43 -10.69
N ILE A 446 35.09 2.58 -10.35
CA ILE A 446 35.30 1.26 -10.99
C ILE A 446 34.72 0.09 -10.17
N GLY A 447 34.17 0.38 -8.99
CA GLY A 447 33.46 -0.57 -8.14
C GLY A 447 32.48 0.14 -7.19
N LEU A 448 31.85 -0.62 -6.29
CA LEU A 448 30.97 -0.08 -5.23
C LEU A 448 31.55 -0.24 -3.81
N ILE A 449 32.73 -0.89 -3.67
CA ILE A 449 33.40 -1.05 -2.38
C ILE A 449 34.21 0.22 -2.07
N PRO A 450 33.94 0.92 -0.95
CA PRO A 450 34.73 2.09 -0.55
C PRO A 450 36.22 1.79 -0.32
N ASN A 451 37.03 2.86 -0.27
CA ASN A 451 38.40 2.79 0.24
C ASN A 451 38.45 2.94 1.77
N GLY A 452 39.51 2.43 2.40
CA GLY A 452 39.77 2.68 3.83
C GLY A 452 38.97 1.82 4.81
N LEU A 453 38.30 0.75 4.36
CA LEU A 453 37.50 -0.07 5.28
C LEU A 453 38.41 -0.90 6.19
N SER A 454 38.13 -0.86 7.49
CA SER A 454 38.84 -1.65 8.50
C SER A 454 38.07 -2.94 8.77
N VAL A 455 38.78 -4.07 8.70
CA VAL A 455 38.26 -5.37 9.12
C VAL A 455 38.87 -5.69 10.49
N PRO A 456 38.09 -6.15 11.48
CA PRO A 456 38.64 -6.53 12.78
C PRO A 456 39.81 -7.53 12.60
N GLY A 457 40.95 -7.26 13.26
CA GLY A 457 42.16 -8.08 13.17
C GLY A 457 43.07 -7.80 11.96
N ARG A 458 42.83 -6.73 11.18
CA ARG A 458 43.65 -6.35 10.01
C ARG A 458 44.26 -4.95 10.16
N THR A 459 45.57 -4.83 9.93
CA THR A 459 46.29 -3.54 9.95
C THR A 459 46.22 -2.79 8.61
N LEU A 460 45.82 -3.46 7.51
CA LEU A 460 45.79 -2.88 6.16
C LEU A 460 44.35 -2.65 5.65
N PRO A 461 44.00 -1.41 5.21
CA PRO A 461 42.66 -1.06 4.75
C PRO A 461 42.26 -1.81 3.48
N VAL A 462 40.96 -2.10 3.35
CA VAL A 462 40.38 -2.62 2.10
C VAL A 462 40.11 -1.44 1.17
N ASN A 463 40.73 -1.46 -0.02
CA ASN A 463 40.57 -0.41 -1.02
C ASN A 463 39.82 -0.94 -2.24
N GLY A 464 38.55 -0.54 -2.38
CA GLY A 464 37.69 -0.90 -3.51
C GLY A 464 37.59 0.14 -4.63
N ASN A 465 38.32 1.26 -4.52
CA ASN A 465 38.39 2.36 -5.48
C ASN A 465 37.03 2.98 -5.84
N ALA A 466 36.10 3.01 -4.88
CA ALA A 466 34.84 3.72 -5.01
C ALA A 466 34.78 4.91 -4.04
N ASP A 467 34.47 6.10 -4.56
CA ASP A 467 33.98 7.20 -3.74
C ASP A 467 32.45 7.12 -3.69
N ARG A 468 31.97 6.83 -2.49
CA ARG A 468 30.56 6.60 -2.17
C ARG A 468 29.97 7.75 -1.35
N SER A 469 30.70 8.87 -1.24
CA SER A 469 30.25 10.07 -0.56
C SER A 469 28.98 10.62 -1.21
N ILE A 470 28.15 11.26 -0.38
CA ILE A 470 26.88 11.84 -0.78
C ILE A 470 27.15 13.22 -1.39
N SER A 471 26.57 13.50 -2.56
CA SER A 471 26.59 14.81 -3.20
C SER A 471 25.18 15.37 -3.27
N GLU A 472 24.92 16.48 -2.57
CA GLU A 472 23.61 17.11 -2.55
C GLU A 472 23.17 17.57 -3.95
N THR A 473 24.09 18.11 -4.74
CA THR A 473 23.74 18.62 -6.07
C THR A 473 23.39 17.47 -7.03
N ASP A 474 24.14 16.37 -6.99
CA ASP A 474 23.89 15.19 -7.84
C ASP A 474 22.66 14.40 -7.42
N THR A 475 22.35 14.35 -6.12
CA THR A 475 21.15 13.68 -5.61
C THR A 475 19.86 14.34 -6.13
N LYS A 476 19.90 15.64 -6.46
CA LYS A 476 18.76 16.40 -7.02
C LYS A 476 18.52 16.17 -8.51
N SER A 477 19.34 15.38 -9.21
CA SER A 477 19.15 15.13 -10.64
C SER A 477 17.76 14.55 -10.95
N LEU A 478 17.10 15.09 -11.97
CA LEU A 478 15.80 14.67 -12.51
C LEU A 478 14.59 14.78 -11.54
N ILE A 479 14.74 15.36 -10.34
CA ILE A 479 13.62 15.52 -9.39
C ILE A 479 12.60 16.58 -9.89
N LEU A 480 11.32 16.41 -9.57
CA LEU A 480 10.27 17.39 -9.87
C LEU A 480 10.48 18.67 -9.07
N GLU A 481 10.62 19.81 -9.75
CA GLU A 481 10.81 21.12 -9.11
C GLU A 481 9.59 22.01 -9.23
N LYS A 482 8.72 21.83 -10.23
CA LYS A 482 7.54 22.69 -10.39
C LYS A 482 6.37 21.99 -11.06
N ILE A 483 5.18 22.22 -10.53
CA ILE A 483 3.89 21.90 -11.15
C ILE A 483 3.22 23.20 -11.52
N GLN A 484 2.96 23.42 -12.80
CA GLN A 484 2.05 24.45 -13.25
C GLN A 484 0.67 23.83 -13.44
N TYR A 485 -0.35 24.48 -12.90
CA TYR A 485 -1.73 24.00 -12.90
C TYR A 485 -2.51 24.52 -14.11
N PRO A 486 -3.65 23.91 -14.45
CA PRO A 486 -4.58 24.42 -15.46
C PRO A 486 -5.00 25.90 -15.26
N THR A 487 -4.88 26.38 -14.02
CA THR A 487 -5.17 27.75 -13.60
C THR A 487 -4.11 28.77 -14.04
N LYS A 488 -2.97 28.30 -14.57
CA LYS A 488 -1.71 29.02 -14.80
C LYS A 488 -0.90 29.35 -13.54
N GLY A 489 -1.47 29.21 -12.35
CA GLY A 489 -0.72 29.19 -11.11
C GLY A 489 0.25 28.01 -11.05
N TYR A 490 1.16 28.02 -10.08
CA TYR A 490 2.15 26.97 -9.92
C TYR A 490 2.49 26.69 -8.46
N THR A 491 2.99 25.47 -8.21
CA THR A 491 3.70 25.12 -6.98
C THR A 491 5.11 24.72 -7.35
N GLU A 492 6.09 25.32 -6.69
CA GLU A 492 7.52 25.04 -6.85
C GLU A 492 8.07 24.42 -5.56
N PHE A 493 8.96 23.45 -5.73
CA PHE A 493 9.55 22.63 -4.67
C PHE A 493 11.06 22.77 -4.69
N GLN A 494 11.66 23.05 -3.53
CA GLN A 494 13.10 23.04 -3.35
C GLN A 494 13.46 22.02 -2.28
N TYR A 495 14.45 21.18 -2.59
CA TYR A 495 14.85 20.07 -1.72
C TYR A 495 16.23 20.29 -1.13
N GLN A 496 16.53 19.59 -0.04
CA GLN A 496 17.85 19.52 0.59
C GLN A 496 18.15 18.09 1.04
N ILE A 497 19.41 17.79 1.29
CA ILE A 497 19.83 16.46 1.77
C ILE A 497 19.39 16.21 3.22
N HIS A 498 19.12 14.95 3.54
CA HIS A 498 18.95 14.52 4.93
C HIS A 498 20.25 14.66 5.72
N LYS A 499 20.11 14.89 7.03
CA LYS A 499 21.22 14.96 7.97
C LYS A 499 20.91 14.20 9.26
N ASP A 500 21.90 13.52 9.80
CA ASP A 500 21.84 12.83 11.10
C ASP A 500 22.11 13.77 12.28
N GLU A 501 22.11 13.22 13.49
CA GLU A 501 22.34 13.93 14.76
C GLU A 501 23.73 14.61 14.83
N GLN A 502 24.71 14.09 14.09
CA GLN A 502 26.05 14.68 13.98
C GLN A 502 26.18 15.65 12.79
N ASN A 503 25.06 16.06 12.18
CA ASN A 503 24.99 16.96 11.03
C ASN A 503 25.73 16.42 9.78
N LYS A 504 25.92 15.10 9.70
CA LYS A 504 26.48 14.41 8.53
C LYS A 504 25.36 14.07 7.55
N ASN A 505 25.66 14.15 6.26
CA ASN A 505 24.70 13.86 5.20
C ASN A 505 24.25 12.40 5.24
N ILE A 506 22.96 12.20 5.06
CA ILE A 506 22.27 10.92 4.93
C ILE A 506 21.58 10.87 3.57
N GLY A 507 21.44 9.70 2.97
CA GLY A 507 20.88 9.55 1.63
C GLY A 507 19.43 10.02 1.53
N GLY A 508 19.05 10.45 0.33
CA GLY A 508 17.70 10.91 0.01
C GLY A 508 17.48 12.41 0.24
N LEU A 509 16.32 12.89 -0.21
CA LEU A 509 15.95 14.30 -0.18
C LEU A 509 14.72 14.55 0.68
N ARG A 510 14.74 15.70 1.35
CA ARG A 510 13.59 16.28 2.07
C ARG A 510 13.25 17.65 1.51
N ILE A 511 12.00 18.05 1.62
CA ILE A 511 11.54 19.39 1.22
C ILE A 511 12.19 20.45 2.11
N SER A 512 12.66 21.54 1.52
CA SER A 512 13.24 22.69 2.23
C SER A 512 12.41 23.94 2.05
N LYS A 513 11.76 24.09 0.88
CA LYS A 513 10.88 25.22 0.58
C LYS A 513 9.82 24.81 -0.44
N ILE A 514 8.60 25.32 -0.25
CA ILE A 514 7.49 25.25 -1.21
C ILE A 514 7.07 26.68 -1.51
N THR A 515 7.01 27.04 -2.80
CA THR A 515 6.46 28.31 -3.26
C THR A 515 5.14 28.05 -3.98
N ILE A 516 4.06 28.70 -3.57
CA ILE A 516 2.74 28.58 -4.20
C ILE A 516 2.41 29.93 -4.82
N ASN A 517 2.15 29.93 -6.11
CA ASN A 517 1.69 31.07 -6.87
C ASN A 517 0.34 30.77 -7.49
N SER A 518 -0.56 31.73 -7.39
CA SER A 518 -1.93 31.55 -7.83
C SER A 518 -2.25 32.22 -9.17
N GLY A 519 -1.25 32.80 -9.83
CA GLY A 519 -1.36 33.53 -11.09
C GLY A 519 -1.68 35.02 -10.93
N SER A 520 -2.45 35.42 -9.91
CA SER A 520 -2.86 36.81 -9.66
C SER A 520 -2.29 37.43 -8.37
N ASP A 521 -1.96 36.60 -7.38
CA ASP A 521 -1.53 37.03 -6.05
C ASP A 521 -0.02 36.84 -5.85
N PRO A 522 0.60 37.55 -4.87
CA PRO A 522 1.99 37.33 -4.50
C PRO A 522 2.25 35.90 -4.05
N ASP A 523 3.48 35.43 -4.30
CA ASP A 523 3.90 34.09 -3.92
C ASP A 523 3.80 33.83 -2.41
N ILE A 524 3.11 32.75 -2.05
CA ILE A 524 3.13 32.19 -0.69
C ILE A 524 4.34 31.27 -0.61
N VAL A 525 5.34 31.66 0.17
CA VAL A 525 6.54 30.85 0.38
C VAL A 525 6.46 30.18 1.74
N LYS A 526 6.70 28.88 1.80
CA LYS A 526 6.81 28.08 3.01
C LYS A 526 8.21 27.48 3.08
N THR A 527 8.94 27.71 4.15
CA THR A 527 10.27 27.14 4.42
C THR A 527 10.19 26.12 5.54
N PHE A 528 10.92 25.01 5.40
CA PHE A 528 10.89 23.88 6.33
C PHE A 528 12.23 23.75 7.03
N THR A 529 12.19 23.65 8.35
CA THR A 529 13.34 23.34 9.21
C THR A 529 13.05 22.08 10.00
N TYR A 530 14.11 21.33 10.31
CA TYR A 530 14.01 19.99 10.87
C TYR A 530 14.88 19.89 12.12
N GLU A 531 14.32 19.35 13.18
CA GLU A 531 14.94 19.20 14.50
C GLU A 531 14.94 17.72 14.89
N ASP A 532 15.97 17.32 15.65
CA ASP A 532 16.08 15.97 16.25
C ASP A 532 15.91 14.84 15.21
N PRO A 533 16.90 14.67 14.30
CA PRO A 533 16.91 13.62 13.31
C PRO A 533 17.07 12.24 13.94
N GLN A 534 16.18 11.33 13.59
CA GLN A 534 16.18 9.94 14.01
C GLN A 534 16.59 9.06 12.83
N VAL A 535 17.81 8.51 12.86
CA VAL A 535 18.29 7.57 11.83
C VAL A 535 17.83 6.16 12.22
N TYR A 536 17.03 5.56 11.36
CA TYR A 536 16.39 4.28 11.66
C TYR A 536 17.07 3.09 11.00
N CYS A 537 17.86 3.30 9.96
CA CYS A 537 18.49 2.21 9.23
C CYS A 537 19.90 1.88 9.73
N ILE A 538 20.40 0.74 9.25
CA ILE A 538 21.77 0.26 9.49
C ILE A 538 22.80 1.23 8.91
N ASN A 539 23.98 1.31 9.55
CA ASN A 539 25.17 1.97 8.99
C ASN A 539 25.42 1.45 7.56
N PRO A 540 25.25 2.27 6.51
CA PRO A 540 25.35 1.81 5.12
C PRO A 540 26.83 1.67 4.67
N ASN A 541 27.78 1.94 5.58
CA ASN A 541 29.20 1.75 5.37
C ASN A 541 29.55 0.27 5.51
N VAL A 542 29.17 -0.51 4.51
CA VAL A 542 29.63 -1.88 4.27
C VAL A 542 29.14 -2.91 5.29
N SER A 543 28.41 -3.91 4.80
CA SER A 543 28.02 -5.07 5.58
C SER A 543 29.26 -5.91 5.88
N LEU A 544 29.71 -5.98 7.14
CA LEU A 544 30.78 -6.85 7.64
C LEU A 544 30.16 -8.07 8.33
N THR A 545 30.40 -9.26 7.80
CA THR A 545 29.83 -10.50 8.35
C THR A 545 30.84 -11.43 9.00
N ASN A 546 30.76 -11.56 10.32
CA ASN A 546 31.48 -12.60 11.06
C ASN A 546 30.77 -13.94 10.86
N TYR A 547 31.51 -15.00 10.54
CA TYR A 547 31.01 -16.36 10.70
C TYR A 547 31.78 -17.10 11.81
N TYR A 548 31.05 -17.91 12.58
CA TYR A 548 31.58 -18.79 13.62
C TYR A 548 31.52 -20.24 13.15
N VAL A 549 32.56 -21.02 13.45
CA VAL A 549 32.54 -22.48 13.37
C VAL A 549 32.96 -23.00 14.75
N GLN A 550 32.07 -23.67 15.47
CA GLN A 550 32.41 -24.35 16.72
C GLN A 550 32.68 -25.82 16.40
N TYR A 551 33.87 -26.31 16.72
CA TYR A 551 34.10 -27.76 16.76
C TYR A 551 33.41 -28.34 18.00
N PRO A 552 32.68 -29.46 17.89
CA PRO A 552 32.13 -30.12 19.06
C PRO A 552 33.30 -30.69 19.89
N ASN A 553 33.50 -30.16 21.09
CA ASN A 553 34.13 -30.93 22.15
C ASN A 553 33.01 -31.58 22.97
N ASN A 554 33.20 -32.86 23.29
CA ASN A 554 32.22 -33.78 23.89
C ASN A 554 31.79 -33.46 25.35
N ASN A 555 31.57 -32.19 25.71
CA ASN A 555 31.14 -31.84 27.07
C ASN A 555 29.94 -30.87 27.07
N PRO A 556 28.73 -31.34 27.40
CA PRO A 556 27.47 -30.61 27.19
C PRO A 556 27.15 -29.49 28.21
N GLU A 557 28.04 -29.15 29.15
CA GLU A 557 27.72 -28.17 30.22
C GLU A 557 28.57 -26.89 30.26
N LEU A 558 29.42 -26.58 29.27
CA LEU A 558 30.24 -25.35 29.32
C LEU A 558 29.83 -24.32 28.25
N SER A 559 29.04 -23.35 28.72
CA SER A 559 28.66 -22.08 28.10
C SER A 559 29.83 -21.24 27.57
N LEU A 560 29.67 -20.69 26.36
CA LEU A 560 29.97 -19.31 25.90
C LEU A 560 31.29 -18.56 26.27
N TYR A 561 32.25 -19.15 26.98
CA TYR A 561 33.39 -18.39 27.53
C TYR A 561 34.79 -18.91 27.24
N TYR A 562 34.96 -19.98 26.46
CA TYR A 562 36.29 -20.45 26.07
C TYR A 562 36.51 -20.34 24.57
N TYR A 563 37.49 -19.52 24.19
CA TYR A 563 38.13 -19.52 22.88
C TYR A 563 38.60 -20.94 22.55
N SER A 564 37.81 -21.68 21.77
CA SER A 564 38.27 -22.95 21.21
C SER A 564 39.29 -22.61 20.10
N PRO A 565 40.52 -23.17 20.13
CA PRO A 565 41.54 -22.93 19.12
C PRO A 565 41.20 -23.51 17.73
N HIS A 566 40.01 -24.12 17.58
CA HIS A 566 39.59 -24.77 16.35
C HIS A 566 38.59 -23.95 15.52
N ALA A 567 38.15 -22.76 15.94
CA ALA A 567 37.18 -21.99 15.17
C ALA A 567 37.80 -21.30 13.93
N VAL A 568 37.23 -21.53 12.73
CA VAL A 568 37.56 -20.73 11.53
C VAL A 568 36.70 -19.48 11.53
N PHE A 569 37.35 -18.33 11.50
CA PHE A 569 36.71 -17.01 11.42
C PHE A 569 36.94 -16.39 10.04
N GLY A 570 35.99 -15.60 9.56
CA GLY A 570 36.22 -14.75 8.40
C GLY A 570 35.15 -13.69 8.24
N TYR A 571 35.36 -12.81 7.25
CA TYR A 571 34.55 -11.62 7.02
C TYR A 571 34.06 -11.56 5.57
N ILE A 572 32.79 -11.27 5.32
CA ILE A 572 32.33 -10.81 4.00
C ILE A 572 31.97 -9.34 4.10
N ILE A 573 32.55 -8.55 3.20
CA ILE A 573 32.23 -7.16 2.92
C ILE A 573 31.29 -7.14 1.72
N LYS A 574 30.06 -6.64 1.85
CA LYS A 574 29.18 -6.33 0.70
C LYS A 574 29.00 -4.83 0.53
N SER A 575 28.95 -4.35 -0.72
CA SER A 575 28.71 -2.93 -1.05
C SER A 575 27.29 -2.46 -0.77
N SER A 576 26.35 -3.40 -0.67
CA SER A 576 24.94 -3.17 -0.34
C SER A 576 24.49 -4.22 0.67
N PRO A 577 23.68 -3.87 1.66
CA PRO A 577 23.12 -4.86 2.57
C PRO A 577 22.09 -5.77 1.85
N PRO A 578 21.96 -7.04 2.26
CA PRO A 578 20.94 -7.94 1.73
C PRO A 578 19.53 -7.62 2.26
N THR A 579 19.42 -6.84 3.34
CA THR A 579 18.17 -6.37 3.92
C THR A 579 17.86 -4.92 3.51
N PRO A 580 16.57 -4.53 3.44
CA PRO A 580 16.21 -3.15 3.16
C PRO A 580 16.79 -2.15 4.17
N GLN A 581 17.28 -1.01 3.68
CA GLN A 581 17.80 0.09 4.51
C GLN A 581 16.69 0.98 5.10
N TYR A 582 15.57 0.38 5.50
CA TYR A 582 14.44 1.07 6.13
C TYR A 582 13.78 0.14 7.16
N THR A 583 13.07 0.72 8.12
CA THR A 583 12.35 -0.07 9.13
C THR A 583 11.23 -0.90 8.53
N THR A 584 10.67 -1.82 9.32
CA THR A 584 9.41 -2.48 8.99
C THR A 584 8.27 -1.50 8.66
N GLN A 585 8.29 -0.27 9.18
CA GLN A 585 7.33 0.81 8.85
C GLN A 585 7.76 1.72 7.68
N GLY A 586 8.93 1.47 7.08
CA GLY A 586 9.40 2.24 5.92
C GLY A 586 10.14 3.54 6.26
N TYR A 587 10.82 3.61 7.41
CA TYR A 587 11.62 4.79 7.73
C TYR A 587 13.10 4.46 7.64
N HIS A 588 13.88 5.21 6.86
CA HIS A 588 15.35 5.17 6.94
C HIS A 588 15.90 6.33 7.78
N ILE A 589 15.23 7.46 7.73
CA ILE A 589 15.41 8.62 8.60
C ILE A 589 14.06 9.30 8.83
N GLY A 590 13.87 9.90 9.99
CA GLY A 590 12.78 10.83 10.24
C GLY A 590 13.19 11.95 11.20
N TYR A 591 12.30 12.91 11.41
CA TYR A 591 12.55 14.08 12.26
C TYR A 591 11.49 14.17 13.33
N ARG A 592 11.91 14.26 14.59
CA ARG A 592 10.96 14.38 15.70
C ARG A 592 10.20 15.69 15.64
N ALA A 593 10.81 16.78 15.17
CA ALA A 593 10.10 18.03 14.98
C ALA A 593 10.41 18.71 13.65
N VAL A 594 9.39 19.32 13.07
CA VAL A 594 9.48 20.06 11.80
C VAL A 594 8.77 21.39 11.96
N ASN A 595 9.44 22.49 11.60
CA ASN A 595 8.80 23.81 11.57
C ASN A 595 8.59 24.25 10.11
N GLU A 596 7.35 24.53 9.77
CA GLU A 596 6.93 25.22 8.56
C GLU A 596 6.83 26.72 8.86
N ILE A 597 7.53 27.55 8.10
CA ILE A 597 7.61 29.00 8.27
C ILE A 597 7.13 29.65 6.99
N SER A 598 6.00 30.36 7.04
CA SER A 598 5.46 31.09 5.89
C SER A 598 6.17 32.45 5.69
N SER A 599 6.15 33.00 4.48
CA SER A 599 6.78 34.28 4.11
C SER A 599 6.27 35.46 4.93
N ASN A 600 5.00 35.41 5.35
CA ASN A 600 4.44 36.43 6.24
C ASN A 600 5.05 36.37 7.66
N GLY A 601 5.75 35.29 8.03
CA GLY A 601 6.35 35.02 9.34
C GLY A 601 5.58 34.03 10.22
N SER A 602 4.38 33.57 9.80
CA SER A 602 3.57 32.62 10.57
C SER A 602 4.25 31.24 10.59
N LYS A 603 4.11 30.52 11.71
CA LYS A 603 4.83 29.25 11.92
C LYS A 603 3.86 28.14 12.28
N THR A 604 4.08 26.96 11.72
CA THR A 604 3.45 25.71 12.17
C THR A 604 4.54 24.75 12.61
N LYS A 605 4.50 24.31 13.87
CA LYS A 605 5.41 23.28 14.40
C LYS A 605 4.68 21.94 14.46
N TYR A 606 5.28 20.92 13.86
CA TYR A 606 4.85 19.53 13.95
C TYR A 606 5.84 18.78 14.85
N VAL A 607 5.34 17.97 15.78
CA VAL A 607 6.15 17.07 16.61
C VAL A 607 5.60 15.66 16.49
N TYR A 608 6.49 14.70 16.31
CA TYR A 608 6.20 13.30 16.10
C TYR A 608 6.64 12.45 17.30
N SER A 609 5.97 11.32 17.47
CA SER A 609 6.21 10.36 18.54
C SER A 609 7.56 9.66 18.39
N ASP A 610 8.15 9.35 19.55
CA ASP A 610 9.53 8.94 19.67
C ASP A 610 9.70 7.72 20.58
N ILE A 611 8.72 6.80 20.57
CA ILE A 611 8.64 5.69 21.53
C ILE A 611 9.96 4.91 21.53
N ASN A 612 10.70 5.03 22.64
CA ASN A 612 11.98 4.35 22.83
C ASN A 612 11.78 2.83 22.75
N ALA A 613 12.31 2.16 21.73
CA ALA A 613 12.75 0.79 21.91
C ALA A 613 14.26 0.75 21.85
N PRO A 614 14.90 -0.13 22.62
CA PRO A 614 16.35 -0.28 22.62
C PRO A 614 16.83 -0.65 21.21
N TYR A 615 17.76 0.14 20.68
CA TYR A 615 18.60 -0.25 19.55
C TYR A 615 19.35 -1.53 19.94
N ILE A 616 19.03 -2.65 19.32
CA ILE A 616 19.92 -3.81 19.33
C ILE A 616 20.54 -3.87 17.95
N PHE A 617 21.84 -3.56 17.91
CA PHE A 617 22.73 -3.74 16.78
C PHE A 617 23.50 -5.06 16.97
N GLY A 618 23.57 -5.88 15.93
CA GLY A 618 24.04 -7.26 15.96
C GLY A 618 23.87 -7.91 14.58
N TYR A 619 24.73 -7.51 13.65
CA TYR A 619 24.94 -8.20 12.38
C TYR A 619 24.94 -9.75 12.56
N PRO A 620 24.30 -10.60 11.70
CA PRO A 620 23.74 -10.36 10.34
C PRO A 620 22.30 -9.78 10.20
N GLU A 621 21.92 -8.81 11.03
CA GLU A 621 20.55 -8.44 11.41
C GLU A 621 19.47 -8.07 10.38
N ILE A 622 18.25 -8.49 10.78
CA ILE A 622 16.86 -8.03 10.54
C ILE A 622 16.74 -6.59 10.04
N PRO A 623 15.70 -6.27 9.23
CA PRO A 623 15.18 -4.92 9.18
C PRO A 623 15.04 -4.35 10.60
N SER A 624 15.62 -3.18 10.86
CA SER A 624 15.43 -2.44 12.10
C SER A 624 13.93 -2.37 12.42
N GLN A 625 13.49 -3.07 13.46
CA GLN A 625 12.11 -3.00 13.92
C GLN A 625 11.88 -1.54 14.35
N SER A 626 11.03 -0.80 13.63
CA SER A 626 10.61 0.51 14.13
C SER A 626 9.86 0.25 15.42
N PRO A 627 10.25 0.88 16.55
CA PRO A 627 9.42 0.89 17.74
C PRO A 627 8.02 1.33 17.33
N ILE A 628 7.02 0.52 17.68
CA ILE A 628 5.67 0.76 17.18
C ILE A 628 5.15 2.11 17.69
N GLY A 629 4.49 2.85 16.80
CA GLY A 629 3.95 4.17 17.07
C GLY A 629 4.90 5.32 16.75
N LYS A 630 6.16 5.10 16.32
CA LYS A 630 7.06 6.17 15.86
C LYS A 630 6.61 6.82 14.54
N GLY A 631 6.81 8.13 14.44
CA GLY A 631 6.41 8.93 13.27
C GLY A 631 4.93 9.34 13.25
N GLN A 632 4.16 9.03 14.29
CA GLN A 632 2.79 9.52 14.48
C GLN A 632 2.81 10.97 14.96
N LEU A 633 1.89 11.79 14.47
CA LEU A 633 1.80 13.20 14.86
C LEU A 633 1.35 13.32 16.32
N VAL A 634 2.23 13.79 17.19
CA VAL A 634 1.95 14.06 18.61
C VAL A 634 1.48 15.49 18.82
N LEU A 635 2.07 16.47 18.14
CA LEU A 635 1.69 17.87 18.30
C LEU A 635 1.70 18.60 16.96
N MET A 636 0.70 19.46 16.76
CA MET A 636 0.69 20.50 15.75
C MET A 636 0.41 21.83 16.44
N ASP A 637 1.26 22.83 16.31
CA ASP A 637 1.08 24.18 16.86
C ASP A 637 1.25 25.22 15.76
N LYS A 638 0.14 25.85 15.35
CA LYS A 638 0.09 26.89 14.32
C LYS A 638 -0.07 28.25 14.99
N LYS A 639 0.86 29.16 14.72
CA LYS A 639 0.95 30.48 15.34
C LYS A 639 0.86 31.62 14.33
N ARG A 640 0.21 32.71 14.72
CA ARG A 640 0.26 34.02 14.03
C ARG A 640 1.62 34.69 14.24
N LEU A 641 1.78 35.86 13.60
CA LEU A 641 3.00 36.68 13.64
C LEU A 641 3.34 37.19 15.04
N ASP A 642 2.33 37.52 15.83
CA ASP A 642 2.45 37.95 17.21
C ASP A 642 2.73 36.79 18.20
N GLY A 643 2.88 35.56 17.69
CA GLY A 643 3.11 34.36 18.48
C GLY A 643 1.83 33.72 19.05
N THR A 644 0.65 34.29 18.80
CA THR A 644 -0.63 33.72 19.26
C THR A 644 -0.94 32.42 18.51
N THR A 645 -1.31 31.37 19.25
CA THR A 645 -1.73 30.09 18.69
C THR A 645 -3.11 30.23 18.02
N VAL A 646 -3.18 29.92 16.73
CA VAL A 646 -4.43 29.84 15.93
C VAL A 646 -5.04 28.46 16.09
N SER A 647 -4.23 27.43 15.92
CA SER A 647 -4.64 26.05 16.05
C SER A 647 -3.56 25.24 16.76
N TYR A 648 -3.94 24.47 17.75
CA TYR A 648 -3.08 23.52 18.44
C TYR A 648 -3.76 22.17 18.48
N THR A 649 -3.01 21.10 18.24
CA THR A 649 -3.45 19.73 18.44
C THR A 649 -2.37 19.00 19.22
N TYR A 650 -2.75 18.25 20.26
CA TYR A 650 -1.88 17.35 21.00
C TYR A 650 -2.54 15.98 21.13
N ASN A 651 -1.91 14.97 20.56
CA ASN A 651 -2.34 13.58 20.59
C ASN A 651 -1.48 12.81 21.60
N ASN A 652 -2.13 12.14 22.54
CA ASN A 652 -1.49 11.21 23.45
C ASN A 652 -1.84 9.78 23.04
N TYR A 653 -0.84 8.91 22.98
CA TYR A 653 -0.98 7.53 22.55
C TYR A 653 -0.59 6.59 23.68
N LEU A 654 -1.35 5.50 23.83
CA LEU A 654 -0.99 4.36 24.65
C LEU A 654 -0.39 3.28 23.75
N LEU A 655 0.68 2.64 24.23
CA LEU A 655 1.07 1.33 23.72
C LEU A 655 -0.05 0.36 24.09
N GLY A 656 -0.69 -0.23 23.08
CA GLY A 656 -1.72 -1.23 23.31
C GLY A 656 -1.13 -2.48 23.97
N GLU A 657 -1.91 -3.15 24.82
CA GLU A 657 -1.49 -4.42 25.44
C GLU A 657 -1.48 -5.59 24.43
N ARG A 658 -1.97 -5.36 23.21
CA ARG A 658 -2.02 -6.35 22.12
C ARG A 658 -0.79 -6.27 21.23
N TRP A 659 0.13 -7.20 21.45
CA TRP A 659 1.34 -7.38 20.66
C TRP A 659 1.50 -8.82 20.21
N LYS A 660 2.26 -9.02 19.13
CA LYS A 660 2.72 -10.32 18.64
C LYS A 660 4.22 -10.24 18.43
N GLU A 661 4.92 -11.28 18.87
CA GLU A 661 6.32 -11.53 18.58
C GLU A 661 6.43 -12.91 17.92
N LEU A 662 7.18 -12.97 16.83
CA LEU A 662 7.54 -14.21 16.14
C LEU A 662 9.06 -14.32 16.11
N LYS A 663 9.59 -15.43 16.64
CA LYS A 663 11.02 -15.72 16.64
C LYS A 663 11.40 -16.40 15.33
N VAL A 664 12.28 -15.79 14.57
CA VAL A 664 12.68 -16.20 13.23
C VAL A 664 14.14 -16.64 13.20
N LYS A 665 14.44 -17.61 12.32
CA LYS A 665 15.79 -18.17 12.12
C LYS A 665 16.24 -17.96 10.69
N ARG A 666 17.26 -17.14 10.48
CA ARG A 666 17.90 -16.94 9.18
C ARG A 666 19.10 -17.84 9.01
N VAL A 667 19.22 -18.53 7.87
CA VAL A 667 20.46 -19.18 7.46
C VAL A 667 21.29 -18.20 6.64
N VAL A 668 22.44 -17.80 7.18
CA VAL A 668 23.28 -16.70 6.65
C VAL A 668 24.43 -17.22 5.81
N ASN A 669 24.99 -18.36 6.22
CA ASN A 669 26.06 -19.04 5.49
C ASN A 669 26.00 -20.56 5.71
N VAL A 670 26.44 -21.34 4.73
CA VAL A 670 26.57 -22.81 4.83
C VAL A 670 27.98 -23.19 4.40
N ILE A 671 28.68 -23.93 5.26
CA ILE A 671 30.05 -24.39 5.03
C ILE A 671 30.03 -25.91 4.91
N ASP A 672 30.54 -26.40 3.80
CA ASP A 672 30.67 -27.83 3.49
C ASP A 672 32.13 -28.27 3.68
N TYR A 673 32.37 -29.31 4.48
CA TYR A 673 33.69 -29.92 4.61
C TYR A 673 33.72 -31.24 3.84
N SER A 674 34.55 -31.31 2.79
CA SER A 674 34.77 -32.55 2.06
C SER A 674 35.86 -33.41 2.72
N THR A 675 35.65 -34.72 2.63
CA THR A 675 36.39 -35.82 3.25
C THR A 675 37.89 -35.86 2.95
N ASN A 676 38.64 -36.45 3.89
CA ASN A 676 39.94 -37.06 3.63
C ASN A 676 39.78 -38.31 2.71
N ALA A 677 40.88 -38.79 2.13
CA ALA A 677 40.94 -39.77 1.03
C ALA A 677 40.15 -41.10 1.20
N ASN A 678 39.58 -41.36 2.38
CA ASN A 678 38.81 -42.56 2.70
C ASN A 678 37.28 -42.33 2.76
N GLY A 679 36.78 -41.10 2.61
CA GLY A 679 35.36 -40.84 2.35
C GLY A 679 34.39 -40.91 3.55
N GLU A 680 34.86 -40.84 4.81
CA GLU A 680 34.03 -41.22 5.97
C GLU A 680 33.40 -40.07 6.80
N TRP A 681 33.67 -38.79 6.52
CA TRP A 681 33.05 -37.65 7.24
C TRP A 681 32.69 -36.45 6.34
N ASN A 682 31.39 -36.20 6.13
CA ASN A 682 30.87 -34.95 5.55
C ASN A 682 30.14 -34.16 6.65
N ASP A 683 30.86 -33.33 7.41
CA ASP A 683 30.21 -32.42 8.36
C ASP A 683 29.82 -31.12 7.66
N GLN A 684 28.55 -30.75 7.76
CA GLN A 684 28.02 -29.49 7.20
C GLN A 684 27.61 -28.57 8.35
N TYR A 685 28.14 -27.35 8.33
CA TYR A 685 27.87 -26.34 9.35
C TYR A 685 27.11 -25.17 8.75
N ALA A 686 26.17 -24.61 9.51
CA ALA A 686 25.43 -23.44 9.10
C ALA A 686 25.55 -22.33 10.13
N VAL A 687 25.71 -21.12 9.61
CA VAL A 687 25.63 -19.90 10.40
C VAL A 687 24.17 -19.50 10.42
N VAL A 688 23.55 -19.65 11.59
CA VAL A 688 22.17 -19.25 11.84
C VAL A 688 22.15 -17.95 12.62
N GLN A 689 21.23 -17.08 12.28
CA GLN A 689 20.90 -15.89 13.06
C GLN A 689 19.47 -15.95 13.57
N LEU A 690 19.28 -15.58 14.83
CA LEU A 690 17.98 -15.50 15.50
C LEU A 690 17.50 -14.08 15.61
N TYR A 691 16.20 -13.87 15.44
CA TYR A 691 15.68 -12.54 15.19
C TYR A 691 14.16 -12.45 15.38
N ASP A 692 13.65 -11.35 15.93
CA ASP A 692 12.22 -11.22 16.24
C ASP A 692 11.47 -10.33 15.24
N LEU A 693 10.31 -10.81 14.76
CA LEU A 693 9.29 -9.98 14.13
C LEU A 693 8.24 -9.55 15.15
N LYS A 694 8.14 -8.25 15.44
CA LYS A 694 7.19 -7.69 16.41
C LYS A 694 6.16 -6.78 15.76
N THR A 695 4.94 -6.83 16.27
CA THR A 695 3.89 -5.86 15.97
C THR A 695 3.04 -5.61 17.22
N VAL A 696 2.53 -4.40 17.39
CA VAL A 696 1.59 -4.01 18.45
C VAL A 696 0.62 -3.00 17.86
N ARG A 697 -0.48 -2.78 18.57
CA ARG A 697 -1.43 -1.72 18.25
C ARG A 697 -1.13 -0.44 19.03
N GLY A 698 -1.08 0.69 18.35
CA GLY A 698 -1.12 2.01 18.99
C GLY A 698 -2.57 2.48 19.18
N LEU A 699 -2.91 2.99 20.36
CA LEU A 699 -4.26 3.49 20.67
C LEU A 699 -4.18 4.97 21.05
N LEU A 700 -5.03 5.82 20.43
CA LEU A 700 -5.11 7.25 20.76
C LEU A 700 -5.85 7.42 22.09
N SER A 701 -5.19 7.76 23.18
CA SER A 701 -5.83 7.86 24.49
C SER A 701 -6.49 9.21 24.76
N SER A 702 -5.90 10.29 24.24
CA SER A 702 -6.50 11.62 24.34
C SER A 702 -6.04 12.53 23.21
N LYS A 703 -6.90 13.47 22.83
CA LYS A 703 -6.64 14.53 21.84
C LYS A 703 -7.05 15.87 22.43
N VAL A 704 -6.12 16.81 22.54
CA VAL A 704 -6.39 18.20 22.91
C VAL A 704 -6.32 19.05 21.67
N GLU A 705 -7.35 19.83 21.40
CA GLU A 705 -7.42 20.79 20.30
C GLU A 705 -7.66 22.19 20.84
N ILE A 706 -6.97 23.19 20.31
CA ILE A 706 -7.29 24.61 20.54
C ILE A 706 -7.53 25.20 19.17
N LEU A 707 -8.69 25.82 18.95
CA LEU A 707 -8.99 26.58 17.74
C LEU A 707 -9.49 27.95 18.15
N ASP A 708 -8.79 29.01 17.74
CA ASP A 708 -9.12 30.41 18.06
C ASP A 708 -9.45 30.64 19.54
N GLY A 709 -8.63 30.07 20.44
CA GLY A 709 -8.77 30.21 21.89
C GLY A 709 -9.75 29.24 22.56
N VAL A 710 -10.51 28.45 21.80
CA VAL A 710 -11.41 27.42 22.34
C VAL A 710 -10.66 26.09 22.46
N THR A 711 -10.38 25.67 23.69
CA THR A 711 -9.84 24.33 23.97
C THR A 711 -10.94 23.27 23.98
N THR A 712 -10.67 22.13 23.34
CA THR A 712 -11.46 20.91 23.33
C THR A 712 -10.55 19.74 23.69
N THR A 713 -10.88 18.97 24.72
CA THR A 713 -10.14 17.75 25.10
C THR A 713 -11.04 16.54 24.91
N THR A 714 -10.63 15.62 24.05
CA THR A 714 -11.30 14.35 23.79
C THR A 714 -10.49 13.21 24.39
N ASN A 715 -11.06 12.46 25.31
CA ASN A 715 -10.46 11.26 25.90
C ASN A 715 -11.13 10.01 25.32
N TYR A 716 -10.33 9.01 24.99
CA TYR A 716 -10.79 7.74 24.45
C TYR A 716 -10.50 6.63 25.46
N LYS A 717 -11.51 5.81 25.76
CA LYS A 717 -11.33 4.59 26.56
C LYS A 717 -11.56 3.38 25.69
N TYR A 718 -10.75 2.37 25.94
CA TYR A 718 -10.76 1.10 25.24
C TYR A 718 -11.01 -0.01 26.24
N ASP A 719 -11.64 -1.09 25.78
CA ASP A 719 -11.70 -2.35 26.52
C ASP A 719 -10.62 -3.28 25.98
N VAL A 720 -9.69 -3.68 26.84
CA VAL A 720 -8.53 -4.48 26.46
C VAL A 720 -8.90 -5.94 26.16
N GLY A 721 -10.04 -6.41 26.68
CA GLY A 721 -10.56 -7.75 26.42
C GLY A 721 -11.15 -7.92 25.02
N ASN A 722 -11.58 -6.84 24.36
CA ASN A 722 -12.29 -6.92 23.08
C ASN A 722 -11.37 -7.23 21.92
N ILE A 723 -11.86 -7.98 20.92
CA ILE A 723 -11.10 -8.39 19.73
C ILE A 723 -10.77 -7.25 18.76
N HIS A 724 -11.45 -6.11 18.87
CA HIS A 724 -11.15 -4.89 18.13
C HIS A 724 -10.40 -3.88 19.01
N GLY A 725 -10.01 -2.75 18.45
CA GLY A 725 -9.46 -1.62 19.24
C GLY A 725 -10.09 -0.30 18.87
N ASN A 726 -11.40 -0.35 18.65
CA ASN A 726 -12.28 0.81 18.64
C ASN A 726 -12.52 1.30 20.08
N PRO A 727 -12.66 2.62 20.30
CA PRO A 727 -12.95 3.17 21.63
C PRO A 727 -14.38 2.83 22.06
N VAL A 728 -14.54 2.21 23.22
CA VAL A 728 -15.85 1.91 23.83
C VAL A 728 -16.47 3.13 24.52
N LYS A 729 -15.68 4.18 24.75
CA LYS A 729 -16.14 5.45 25.31
C LYS A 729 -15.30 6.61 24.82
N ILE A 730 -15.95 7.70 24.41
CA ILE A 730 -15.33 8.95 23.98
C ILE A 730 -15.87 10.08 24.85
N ILE A 731 -15.00 10.87 25.48
CA ILE A 731 -15.39 11.99 26.35
C ILE A 731 -14.74 13.27 25.82
N THR A 732 -15.53 14.12 25.19
CA THR A 732 -15.12 15.43 24.70
C THR A 732 -15.51 16.50 25.71
N SER A 733 -14.61 17.40 26.06
CA SER A 733 -14.85 18.52 26.98
C SER A 733 -14.35 19.81 26.37
N ASN A 734 -15.11 20.90 26.44
CA ASN A 734 -14.65 22.20 25.97
C ASN A 734 -14.13 23.07 27.12
N SER A 735 -13.54 24.23 26.78
CA SER A 735 -12.99 25.21 27.72
C SER A 735 -13.98 25.79 28.73
N LYS A 736 -15.29 25.62 28.52
CA LYS A 736 -16.34 26.03 29.46
C LYS A 736 -16.74 24.89 30.42
N GLY A 737 -16.02 23.77 30.39
CA GLY A 737 -16.33 22.57 31.16
C GLY A 737 -17.54 21.79 30.63
N GLN A 738 -18.07 22.14 29.45
CA GLN A 738 -19.17 21.37 28.87
C GLN A 738 -18.64 20.07 28.30
N THR A 739 -19.27 18.96 28.63
CA THR A 739 -18.82 17.62 28.25
C THR A 739 -19.83 16.93 27.35
N ILE A 740 -19.36 16.30 26.28
CA ILE A 740 -20.10 15.32 25.48
C ILE A 740 -19.44 13.96 25.71
N GLU A 741 -20.17 13.05 26.32
CA GLU A 741 -19.73 11.67 26.56
C GLU A 741 -20.51 10.75 25.61
N THR A 742 -19.81 9.91 24.86
CA THR A 742 -20.40 8.90 23.97
C THR A 742 -19.90 7.53 24.38
N ASP A 743 -20.78 6.69 24.92
CA ASP A 743 -20.55 5.26 25.16
C ASP A 743 -20.93 4.49 23.88
N ILE A 744 -20.07 3.57 23.43
CA ILE A 744 -20.24 2.80 22.19
C ILE A 744 -20.07 1.31 22.49
N LEU A 745 -20.97 0.47 21.98
CA LEU A 745 -20.87 -0.98 22.03
C LEU A 745 -20.77 -1.53 20.61
N TYR A 746 -19.81 -2.40 20.35
CA TYR A 746 -19.60 -3.04 19.04
C TYR A 746 -20.08 -4.50 19.03
N PRO A 747 -20.12 -5.18 17.87
CA PRO A 747 -20.75 -6.49 17.76
C PRO A 747 -20.04 -7.57 18.59
N SER A 748 -18.70 -7.52 18.67
CA SER A 748 -17.93 -8.43 19.53
C SER A 748 -18.19 -8.27 21.02
N ASP A 749 -18.62 -7.07 21.43
CA ASP A 749 -18.81 -6.69 22.83
C ASP A 749 -20.23 -7.06 23.29
N ALA A 750 -21.16 -7.08 22.35
CA ALA A 750 -22.58 -7.28 22.59
C ALA A 750 -22.96 -8.75 22.88
N GLY A 751 -22.03 -9.69 22.75
CA GLY A 751 -22.30 -11.12 22.94
C GLY A 751 -23.42 -11.62 22.02
N SER A 752 -24.54 -12.09 22.59
CA SER A 752 -25.70 -12.59 21.83
C SER A 752 -26.56 -11.48 21.18
N GLY A 753 -26.23 -10.20 21.40
CA GLY A 753 -27.01 -9.06 20.88
C GLY A 753 -26.71 -8.67 19.42
N ALA A 754 -25.73 -9.30 18.78
CA ALA A 754 -25.39 -9.11 17.37
C ALA A 754 -25.27 -10.46 16.66
N PRO A 755 -25.58 -10.55 15.35
CA PRO A 755 -25.29 -11.74 14.56
C PRO A 755 -23.82 -12.15 14.68
N VAL A 756 -23.58 -13.44 14.98
CA VAL A 756 -22.22 -14.00 15.16
C VAL A 756 -21.35 -13.82 13.92
N GLN A 757 -21.96 -13.81 12.72
CA GLN A 757 -21.32 -13.55 11.43
C GLN A 757 -20.65 -12.17 11.35
N MET A 758 -21.05 -11.21 12.19
CA MET A 758 -20.43 -9.88 12.24
C MET A 758 -19.01 -9.93 12.84
N TYR A 759 -18.78 -10.78 13.85
CA TYR A 759 -17.62 -10.64 14.74
C TYR A 759 -16.82 -11.91 14.99
N ASP A 760 -17.34 -13.11 14.71
CA ASP A 760 -16.64 -14.37 15.01
C ASP A 760 -15.80 -14.85 13.81
N PRO A 761 -14.46 -14.80 13.90
CA PRO A 761 -13.56 -15.24 12.83
C PRO A 761 -13.54 -16.76 12.63
N THR A 762 -14.14 -17.55 13.52
CA THR A 762 -14.28 -19.01 13.35
C THR A 762 -15.51 -19.39 12.53
N ASN A 763 -16.39 -18.42 12.26
CA ASN A 763 -17.58 -18.62 11.45
C ASN A 763 -17.25 -18.60 9.95
N SER A 764 -17.77 -19.56 9.19
CA SER A 764 -17.55 -19.64 7.74
C SER A 764 -18.13 -18.46 6.93
N LYS A 765 -19.01 -17.66 7.54
CA LYS A 765 -19.68 -16.48 6.95
C LYS A 765 -19.26 -15.18 7.64
N TYR A 766 -18.11 -15.17 8.32
CA TYR A 766 -17.55 -13.99 8.98
C TYR A 766 -17.42 -12.79 8.03
N LYS A 767 -17.83 -11.60 8.48
CA LYS A 767 -17.85 -10.36 7.68
C LYS A 767 -16.93 -9.25 8.20
N ASN A 768 -16.15 -9.49 9.27
CA ASN A 768 -15.24 -8.50 9.90
C ASN A 768 -15.89 -7.12 10.19
N MET A 769 -17.16 -7.11 10.60
CA MET A 769 -17.89 -5.88 10.92
C MET A 769 -17.59 -5.43 12.36
N LEU A 770 -16.32 -5.21 12.69
CA LEU A 770 -15.89 -4.89 14.05
C LEU A 770 -16.05 -3.39 14.40
N GLY A 771 -16.15 -2.52 13.39
CA GLY A 771 -16.25 -1.07 13.54
C GLY A 771 -17.67 -0.49 13.60
N VAL A 772 -18.72 -1.30 13.46
CA VAL A 772 -20.11 -0.81 13.42
C VAL A 772 -20.72 -0.72 14.82
N ALA A 773 -21.36 0.39 15.17
CA ALA A 773 -21.94 0.55 16.51
C ALA A 773 -23.29 -0.20 16.65
N ILE A 774 -23.41 -1.05 17.68
CA ILE A 774 -24.66 -1.70 18.11
C ILE A 774 -25.44 -0.80 19.06
N ASN A 775 -24.78 -0.28 20.10
CA ASN A 775 -25.35 0.73 20.98
C ASN A 775 -24.50 1.99 20.91
N GLN A 776 -25.17 3.13 20.91
CA GLN A 776 -24.53 4.41 21.09
C GLN A 776 -25.33 5.24 22.08
N LYS A 777 -24.69 5.75 23.12
CA LYS A 777 -25.33 6.59 24.13
C LYS A 777 -24.51 7.86 24.31
N THR A 778 -25.13 9.00 24.05
CA THR A 778 -24.53 10.33 24.18
C THR A 778 -25.13 11.06 25.37
N LYS A 779 -24.27 11.63 26.21
CA LYS A 779 -24.64 12.53 27.30
C LYS A 779 -24.01 13.90 27.07
N VAL A 780 -24.77 14.97 27.30
CA VAL A 780 -24.25 16.34 27.37
C VAL A 780 -24.34 16.80 28.81
N ASN A 781 -23.20 17.17 29.41
CA ASN A 781 -23.07 17.57 30.82
C ASN A 781 -23.69 16.55 31.80
N GLY A 782 -23.47 15.26 31.53
CA GLY A 782 -24.01 14.16 32.34
C GLY A 782 -25.46 13.78 32.04
N LEU A 783 -26.22 14.63 31.33
CA LEU A 783 -27.59 14.35 30.93
C LEU A 783 -27.61 13.56 29.62
N GLU A 784 -28.29 12.41 29.58
CA GLU A 784 -28.48 11.63 28.37
C GLU A 784 -29.29 12.41 27.32
N THR A 785 -28.65 12.79 26.21
CA THR A 785 -29.28 13.53 25.12
C THR A 785 -29.74 12.64 23.99
N SER A 786 -29.07 11.52 23.77
CA SER A 786 -29.49 10.54 22.78
C SER A 786 -29.00 9.17 23.18
N LYS A 787 -29.82 8.17 22.92
CA LYS A 787 -29.40 6.78 22.95
C LYS A 787 -29.97 6.11 21.70
N SER A 788 -29.17 5.24 21.09
CA SER A 788 -29.61 4.41 19.98
C SER A 788 -29.19 2.96 20.15
N HIS A 789 -30.00 2.08 19.59
CA HIS A 789 -29.70 0.66 19.44
C HIS A 789 -29.99 0.23 18.00
N ASN A 790 -28.99 -0.30 17.32
CA ASN A 790 -29.07 -0.78 15.96
C ASN A 790 -29.31 -2.31 15.98
N ASN A 791 -30.46 -2.73 15.45
CA ASN A 791 -30.83 -4.13 15.35
C ASN A 791 -30.40 -4.69 14.00
N TYR A 792 -29.39 -5.55 14.03
CA TYR A 792 -28.93 -6.27 12.85
C TYR A 792 -29.51 -7.67 12.81
N THR A 793 -30.01 -8.10 11.65
CA THR A 793 -30.39 -9.50 11.41
C THR A 793 -29.54 -10.09 10.30
N TYR A 794 -29.16 -11.35 10.49
CA TYR A 794 -28.51 -12.13 9.46
C TYR A 794 -29.57 -12.94 8.69
N ASN A 795 -29.61 -12.79 7.38
CA ASN A 795 -30.47 -13.56 6.50
C ASN A 795 -29.65 -14.68 5.84
N SER A 796 -30.00 -15.93 6.14
CA SER A 796 -29.29 -17.09 5.62
C SER A 796 -29.50 -17.35 4.13
N SER A 797 -30.57 -16.80 3.55
CA SER A 797 -30.97 -17.05 2.16
C SER A 797 -30.12 -16.28 1.15
N ASP A 798 -29.71 -15.07 1.51
CA ASP A 798 -28.89 -14.17 0.69
C ASP A 798 -27.49 -13.92 1.30
N ASP A 799 -27.21 -14.45 2.49
CA ASP A 799 -25.95 -14.30 3.23
C ASP A 799 -25.66 -12.86 3.69
N MET A 800 -26.72 -12.12 4.02
CA MET A 800 -26.70 -10.67 4.27
C MET A 800 -26.90 -10.31 5.74
N ILE A 801 -26.39 -9.14 6.12
CA ILE A 801 -26.61 -8.53 7.43
C ILE A 801 -27.33 -7.20 7.20
N HIS A 802 -28.58 -7.11 7.64
CA HIS A 802 -29.41 -5.92 7.44
C HIS A 802 -29.62 -5.18 8.76
N LEU A 803 -29.51 -3.85 8.72
CA LEU A 803 -30.01 -2.99 9.78
C LEU A 803 -31.54 -2.95 9.71
N THR A 804 -32.22 -3.79 10.47
CA THR A 804 -33.70 -3.91 10.41
C THR A 804 -34.40 -2.76 11.14
N SER A 805 -33.81 -2.25 12.20
CA SER A 805 -34.31 -1.08 12.89
C SER A 805 -33.23 -0.36 13.68
N THR A 806 -33.43 0.93 13.84
CA THR A 806 -32.71 1.72 14.85
C THR A 806 -33.71 2.21 15.87
N ARG A 807 -33.56 1.76 17.11
CA ARG A 807 -34.26 2.31 18.26
C ARG A 807 -33.58 3.59 18.68
N VAL A 808 -34.31 4.70 18.76
CA VAL A 808 -33.78 6.00 19.22
C VAL A 808 -34.59 6.48 20.42
N TYR A 809 -33.90 6.90 21.47
CA TYR A 809 -34.51 7.50 22.66
C TYR A 809 -34.35 9.03 22.56
N PRO A 810 -35.46 9.79 22.56
CA PRO A 810 -35.42 11.24 22.68
C PRO A 810 -34.72 11.67 23.98
N THR A 811 -34.15 12.88 23.98
CA THR A 811 -33.42 13.43 25.13
C THR A 811 -34.20 13.31 26.43
N GLY A 812 -33.62 12.63 27.43
CA GLY A 812 -34.21 12.44 28.76
C GLY A 812 -35.44 11.52 28.85
N SER A 813 -35.80 10.78 27.79
CA SER A 813 -36.98 9.91 27.78
C SER A 813 -36.63 8.43 27.95
N THR A 814 -37.47 7.69 28.66
CA THR A 814 -37.49 6.21 28.64
C THR A 814 -38.29 5.64 27.47
N GLU A 815 -39.13 6.47 26.85
CA GLU A 815 -39.82 6.12 25.61
C GLU A 815 -38.86 6.11 24.44
N TYR A 816 -39.05 5.19 23.52
CA TYR A 816 -38.23 5.04 22.34
C TYR A 816 -39.07 5.12 21.07
N LYS A 817 -38.41 5.48 19.98
CA LYS A 817 -38.96 5.40 18.62
C LYS A 817 -38.11 4.40 17.85
N ASP A 818 -38.76 3.36 17.34
CA ASP A 818 -38.11 2.44 16.41
C ASP A 818 -38.29 3.00 14.99
N VAL A 819 -37.17 3.21 14.31
CA VAL A 819 -37.12 3.49 12.88
C VAL A 819 -36.87 2.17 12.18
N PHE A 820 -37.86 1.65 11.45
CA PHE A 820 -37.71 0.39 10.72
C PHE A 820 -37.22 0.65 9.29
N PHE A 821 -36.35 -0.22 8.81
CA PHE A 821 -35.83 -0.18 7.45
C PHE A 821 -36.21 -1.45 6.70
N ASN A 822 -36.72 -1.27 5.48
CA ASN A 822 -36.98 -2.37 4.56
C ASN A 822 -36.14 -2.19 3.30
N TYR A 823 -35.65 -3.32 2.80
CA TYR A 823 -34.72 -3.39 1.69
C TYR A 823 -35.33 -4.15 0.52
N ASP A 824 -34.95 -3.82 -0.71
CA ASP A 824 -35.21 -4.66 -1.88
C ASP A 824 -34.17 -5.79 -2.01
N LEU A 825 -34.34 -6.62 -3.05
CA LEU A 825 -33.37 -7.65 -3.40
C LEU A 825 -32.00 -7.08 -3.84
N ASN A 826 -31.85 -5.79 -4.06
CA ASN A 826 -30.60 -5.10 -4.36
C ASN A 826 -29.97 -4.41 -3.13
N ASP A 827 -30.54 -4.62 -1.92
CA ASP A 827 -30.13 -3.96 -0.66
C ASP A 827 -30.29 -2.44 -0.67
N ASN A 828 -31.14 -1.93 -1.56
CA ASN A 828 -31.57 -0.55 -1.53
C ASN A 828 -32.67 -0.37 -0.49
N ILE A 829 -32.59 0.71 0.29
CA ILE A 829 -33.66 1.08 1.23
C ILE A 829 -34.90 1.46 0.41
N ILE A 830 -35.96 0.66 0.50
CA ILE A 830 -37.25 0.93 -0.18
C ILE A 830 -38.28 1.55 0.75
N SER A 831 -38.15 1.36 2.06
CA SER A 831 -39.03 2.00 3.02
C SER A 831 -38.32 2.28 4.34
N VAL A 832 -38.58 3.47 4.88
CA VAL A 832 -38.19 3.89 6.23
C VAL A 832 -39.47 4.26 6.97
N GLN A 833 -39.70 3.63 8.13
CA GLN A 833 -40.86 3.90 8.97
C GLN A 833 -40.40 4.54 10.28
N PRO A 834 -40.25 5.89 10.33
CA PRO A 834 -39.78 6.58 11.53
C PRO A 834 -40.79 6.60 12.68
N GLN A 835 -42.09 6.39 12.39
CA GLN A 835 -43.19 6.33 13.36
C GLN A 835 -44.26 5.37 12.81
N PHE A 836 -45.11 4.81 13.69
CA PHE A 836 -46.12 3.80 13.28
C PHE A 836 -46.97 4.27 12.09
N ASP A 837 -47.30 5.57 12.05
CA ASP A 837 -48.23 6.14 11.06
C ASP A 837 -47.52 6.84 9.90
N LYS A 838 -46.19 7.00 9.95
CA LYS A 838 -45.41 7.73 8.93
C LYS A 838 -44.49 6.76 8.20
N LYS A 839 -44.78 6.52 6.91
CA LYS A 839 -43.94 5.72 6.01
C LYS A 839 -43.29 6.62 4.97
N ILE A 840 -41.99 6.47 4.79
CA ILE A 840 -41.24 7.08 3.70
C ILE A 840 -40.85 5.94 2.76
N SER A 841 -41.15 6.07 1.48
CA SER A 841 -40.87 5.03 0.49
C SER A 841 -40.01 5.59 -0.65
N TYR A 842 -39.11 4.77 -1.16
CA TYR A 842 -38.18 5.14 -2.22
C TYR A 842 -38.34 4.19 -3.41
N ILE A 843 -38.38 4.74 -4.62
CA ILE A 843 -38.31 3.97 -5.87
C ILE A 843 -36.95 4.23 -6.51
N TRP A 844 -36.22 3.15 -6.72
CA TRP A 844 -34.89 3.16 -7.32
C TRP A 844 -34.99 2.86 -8.82
N SER A 845 -34.12 3.49 -9.61
CA SER A 845 -34.03 3.27 -11.04
C SER A 845 -32.59 3.50 -11.51
N ILE A 846 -32.36 3.60 -12.83
CA ILE A 846 -31.02 3.74 -13.43
C ILE A 846 -30.16 2.53 -13.01
N ASN A 847 -30.58 1.34 -13.43
CA ASN A 847 -29.99 0.06 -13.03
C ASN A 847 -30.04 -0.19 -11.49
N ASN A 848 -31.09 0.31 -10.82
CA ASN A 848 -31.31 0.20 -9.36
C ASN A 848 -30.19 0.81 -8.51
N SER A 849 -29.51 1.85 -9.02
CA SER A 849 -28.35 2.46 -8.35
C SER A 849 -28.64 3.83 -7.72
N LEU A 850 -29.71 4.51 -8.16
CA LEU A 850 -30.06 5.84 -7.67
C LEU A 850 -31.57 5.95 -7.34
N PRO A 851 -31.95 6.62 -6.24
CA PRO A 851 -33.34 6.84 -5.89
C PRO A 851 -33.91 7.95 -6.78
N VAL A 852 -34.90 7.63 -7.61
CA VAL A 852 -35.51 8.59 -8.54
C VAL A 852 -36.83 9.17 -8.03
N ILE A 853 -37.44 8.53 -7.04
CA ILE A 853 -38.68 8.98 -6.40
C ILE A 853 -38.59 8.73 -4.90
N LYS A 854 -39.00 9.74 -4.12
CA LYS A 854 -39.21 9.63 -2.67
C LYS A 854 -40.65 10.06 -2.37
N GLY A 855 -41.42 9.21 -1.71
CA GLY A 855 -42.74 9.54 -1.19
C GLY A 855 -42.73 9.57 0.33
N ASP A 856 -42.96 10.73 0.93
CA ASP A 856 -43.24 10.81 2.37
C ASP A 856 -44.74 10.58 2.62
N ASN A 857 -45.07 9.84 3.68
CA ASN A 857 -46.43 9.47 4.08
C ASN A 857 -47.15 8.51 3.11
N VAL A 858 -46.43 7.54 2.54
CA VAL A 858 -46.98 6.49 1.68
C VAL A 858 -46.16 5.21 1.79
N ASP A 859 -46.82 4.04 1.73
CA ASP A 859 -46.14 2.75 1.68
C ASP A 859 -45.62 2.42 0.27
N TYR A 860 -44.64 1.52 0.21
CA TYR A 860 -43.93 1.20 -1.01
C TYR A 860 -44.85 0.64 -2.12
N ASN A 861 -45.81 -0.23 -1.78
CA ASN A 861 -46.66 -0.87 -2.77
C ASN A 861 -47.63 0.14 -3.40
N THR A 862 -48.21 1.02 -2.58
CA THR A 862 -49.06 2.12 -3.07
C THR A 862 -48.26 3.07 -3.96
N LEU A 863 -47.06 3.47 -3.53
CA LEU A 863 -46.19 4.34 -4.34
C LEU A 863 -45.80 3.66 -5.67
N GLN A 864 -45.36 2.40 -5.63
CA GLN A 864 -44.97 1.64 -6.81
C GLN A 864 -46.14 1.46 -7.79
N GLY A 865 -47.35 1.21 -7.29
CA GLY A 865 -48.55 1.13 -8.11
C GLY A 865 -48.84 2.45 -8.83
N ALA A 866 -48.80 3.57 -8.10
CA ALA A 866 -49.00 4.90 -8.67
C ALA A 866 -47.93 5.26 -9.71
N VAL A 867 -46.68 4.88 -9.46
CA VAL A 867 -45.57 5.03 -10.41
C VAL A 867 -45.81 4.20 -11.67
N ASN A 868 -46.24 2.94 -11.56
CA ASN A 868 -46.53 2.11 -12.72
C ASN A 868 -47.65 2.71 -13.58
N THR A 869 -48.71 3.23 -12.96
CA THR A 869 -49.77 3.96 -13.67
C THR A 869 -49.24 5.20 -14.38
N ALA A 870 -48.42 6.00 -13.70
CA ALA A 870 -47.83 7.21 -14.27
C ALA A 870 -46.88 6.91 -15.44
N VAL A 871 -46.04 5.86 -15.33
CA VAL A 871 -45.16 5.40 -16.40
C VAL A 871 -45.97 4.95 -17.63
N ALA A 872 -47.03 4.16 -17.43
CA ALA A 872 -47.88 3.71 -18.52
C ALA A 872 -48.58 4.90 -19.23
N SER A 873 -48.99 5.93 -18.47
CA SER A 873 -49.64 7.13 -19.02
C SER A 873 -48.74 7.95 -19.96
N VAL A 874 -47.42 7.78 -19.88
CA VAL A 874 -46.44 8.41 -20.78
C VAL A 874 -45.87 7.45 -21.84
N GLY A 875 -46.45 6.25 -21.98
CA GLY A 875 -46.14 5.33 -23.07
C GLY A 875 -44.89 4.46 -22.88
N TYR A 876 -44.39 4.31 -21.65
CA TYR A 876 -43.23 3.46 -21.36
C TYR A 876 -43.64 2.16 -20.66
N ALA A 877 -42.89 1.08 -20.90
CA ALA A 877 -43.19 -0.23 -20.31
C ALA A 877 -42.88 -0.31 -18.80
N ASN A 878 -41.87 0.41 -18.33
CA ASN A 878 -41.46 0.48 -16.93
C ASN A 878 -40.60 1.73 -16.66
N LEU A 879 -40.39 2.04 -15.38
CA LEU A 879 -39.66 3.24 -14.95
C LEU A 879 -38.21 3.25 -15.46
N ASN A 880 -37.53 2.10 -15.51
CA ASN A 880 -36.16 2.01 -16.03
C ASN A 880 -36.09 2.42 -17.50
N SER A 881 -37.05 2.00 -18.34
CA SER A 881 -37.12 2.43 -19.74
C SER A 881 -37.36 3.94 -19.89
N LEU A 882 -38.21 4.53 -19.02
CA LEU A 882 -38.42 5.97 -18.98
C LEU A 882 -37.15 6.71 -18.56
N MET A 883 -36.54 6.32 -17.44
CA MET A 883 -35.33 6.95 -16.93
C MET A 883 -34.17 6.84 -17.91
N ASN A 884 -33.95 5.67 -18.53
CA ASN A 884 -32.92 5.51 -19.56
C ASN A 884 -33.11 6.45 -20.76
N ALA A 885 -34.36 6.76 -21.14
CA ALA A 885 -34.64 7.73 -22.19
C ALA A 885 -34.34 9.19 -21.76
N LEU A 886 -34.38 9.48 -20.45
CA LEU A 886 -34.16 10.81 -19.89
C LEU A 886 -32.68 11.12 -19.61
N VAL A 887 -31.87 10.11 -19.26
CA VAL A 887 -30.46 10.21 -18.80
C VAL A 887 -29.47 10.81 -19.83
N SER A 888 -29.94 11.30 -20.99
CA SER A 888 -29.06 11.88 -22.04
C SER A 888 -29.58 13.13 -22.74
N LYS A 889 -30.84 13.56 -22.53
CA LYS A 889 -31.49 14.48 -23.48
C LYS A 889 -32.22 15.67 -22.87
N MET A 890 -32.31 15.77 -21.55
CA MET A 890 -32.85 16.96 -20.90
C MET A 890 -31.87 18.15 -20.92
N HIS A 891 -30.57 17.91 -21.15
CA HIS A 891 -29.55 18.96 -21.31
C HIS A 891 -29.65 19.72 -22.65
N ASN A 892 -30.14 19.06 -23.72
CA ASN A 892 -30.11 19.59 -25.09
C ASN A 892 -31.47 20.11 -25.62
N GLY A 893 -32.47 20.31 -24.74
CA GLY A 893 -33.70 20.99 -25.15
C GLY A 893 -34.57 20.27 -26.18
N THR A 894 -34.55 18.93 -26.27
CA THR A 894 -35.61 18.21 -27.01
C THR A 894 -36.92 18.34 -26.22
N GLY A 895 -37.72 19.37 -26.55
CA GLY A 895 -38.93 19.75 -25.79
C GLY A 895 -39.89 18.59 -25.49
N ASN A 896 -39.85 17.52 -26.28
CA ASN A 896 -40.67 16.33 -26.07
C ASN A 896 -40.35 15.58 -24.76
N LEU A 897 -39.07 15.40 -24.38
CA LEU A 897 -38.71 14.57 -23.22
C LEU A 897 -38.91 15.27 -21.87
N ARG A 898 -38.71 16.60 -21.81
CA ARG A 898 -39.06 17.40 -20.62
C ARG A 898 -40.57 17.42 -20.42
N VAL A 899 -41.34 17.50 -21.52
CA VAL A 899 -42.80 17.36 -21.49
C VAL A 899 -43.20 15.96 -21.02
N THR A 900 -42.57 14.89 -21.50
CA THR A 900 -42.81 13.52 -21.01
C THR A 900 -42.58 13.41 -19.51
N TRP A 901 -41.46 13.91 -18.98
CA TRP A 901 -41.17 13.87 -17.54
C TRP A 901 -42.17 14.71 -16.72
N ASN A 902 -42.55 15.89 -17.21
CA ASN A 902 -43.56 16.72 -16.57
C ASN A 902 -44.94 16.05 -16.56
N SER A 903 -45.33 15.40 -17.66
CA SER A 903 -46.56 14.61 -17.76
C SER A 903 -46.54 13.42 -16.80
N PHE A 904 -45.41 12.72 -16.70
CA PHE A 904 -45.20 11.66 -15.72
C PHE A 904 -45.37 12.18 -14.29
N ASN A 905 -44.69 13.28 -13.93
CA ASN A 905 -44.79 13.90 -12.61
C ASN A 905 -46.21 14.35 -12.29
N THR A 906 -46.92 14.92 -13.27
CA THR A 906 -48.32 15.34 -13.12
C THR A 906 -49.24 14.15 -12.88
N SER A 907 -49.10 13.09 -13.69
CA SER A 907 -49.86 11.84 -13.57
C SER A 907 -49.61 11.17 -12.21
N LEU A 908 -48.35 11.14 -11.76
CA LEU A 908 -47.99 10.61 -10.46
C LEU A 908 -48.63 11.39 -9.32
N ARG A 909 -48.51 12.73 -9.31
CA ARG A 909 -49.03 13.60 -8.23
C ARG A 909 -50.55 13.65 -8.20
N ASN A 910 -51.21 13.51 -9.34
CA ASN A 910 -52.67 13.47 -9.43
C ASN A 910 -53.27 12.09 -9.13
N ASN A 911 -52.43 11.07 -8.86
CA ASN A 911 -52.93 9.76 -8.47
C ASN A 911 -53.65 9.86 -7.13
N SER A 912 -54.94 9.52 -7.09
CA SER A 912 -55.78 9.65 -5.89
C SER A 912 -55.27 8.85 -4.69
N THR A 913 -54.51 7.78 -4.93
CA THR A 913 -53.87 6.98 -3.88
C THR A 913 -52.73 7.70 -3.16
N LEU A 914 -52.22 8.81 -3.71
CA LEU A 914 -51.13 9.63 -3.15
C LEU A 914 -51.62 10.95 -2.54
N SER A 915 -52.93 11.13 -2.33
CA SER A 915 -53.54 12.39 -1.87
C SER A 915 -52.96 12.95 -0.57
N ASN A 916 -52.40 12.11 0.31
CA ASN A 916 -51.77 12.51 1.57
C ASN A 916 -50.24 12.40 1.56
N ALA A 917 -49.63 12.14 0.39
CA ALA A 917 -48.20 11.87 0.25
C ALA A 917 -47.45 13.11 -0.28
N LEU A 918 -46.27 13.38 0.27
CA LEU A 918 -45.36 14.41 -0.27
C LEU A 918 -44.37 13.73 -1.22
N ILE A 919 -44.53 14.00 -2.51
CA ILE A 919 -43.75 13.34 -3.56
C ILE A 919 -42.58 14.21 -4.01
N TYR A 920 -41.38 13.64 -4.00
CA TYR A 920 -40.18 14.19 -4.60
C TYR A 920 -39.78 13.31 -5.78
N THR A 921 -39.37 13.92 -6.89
CA THR A 921 -38.83 13.19 -8.04
C THR A 921 -37.50 13.79 -8.48
N TYR A 922 -36.59 12.93 -8.93
CA TYR A 922 -35.22 13.29 -9.27
C TYR A 922 -34.82 12.69 -10.61
N THR A 923 -33.97 13.42 -11.34
CA THR A 923 -33.30 12.89 -12.53
C THR A 923 -31.80 13.09 -12.37
N TYR A 924 -31.02 12.20 -12.98
CA TYR A 924 -29.56 12.18 -12.83
C TYR A 924 -28.87 12.02 -14.19
N ASP A 925 -27.67 12.57 -14.28
CA ASP A 925 -26.63 12.17 -15.21
C ASP A 925 -25.60 11.36 -14.40
N PRO A 926 -25.40 10.05 -14.66
CA PRO A 926 -24.51 9.19 -13.91
C PRO A 926 -23.04 9.66 -13.83
N LEU A 927 -22.58 10.51 -14.76
CA LEU A 927 -21.23 11.07 -14.70
C LEU A 927 -21.15 12.41 -13.97
N ALA A 928 -22.28 13.11 -13.84
CA ALA A 928 -22.33 14.48 -13.33
C ALA A 928 -22.95 14.58 -11.94
N GLY A 929 -24.14 14.01 -11.79
CA GLY A 929 -24.97 14.15 -10.61
C GLY A 929 -26.42 14.45 -10.97
N MET A 930 -27.16 14.99 -10.01
CA MET A 930 -28.57 15.33 -10.17
C MET A 930 -28.74 16.40 -11.25
N THR A 931 -29.69 16.19 -12.17
CA THR A 931 -30.02 17.11 -13.28
C THR A 931 -31.33 17.84 -13.07
N SER A 932 -32.25 17.26 -12.29
CA SER A 932 -33.45 17.96 -11.82
C SER A 932 -33.97 17.39 -10.51
N GLN A 933 -34.67 18.22 -9.76
CA GLN A 933 -35.39 17.88 -8.55
C GLN A 933 -36.76 18.55 -8.58
N THR A 934 -37.84 17.78 -8.43
CA THR A 934 -39.19 18.31 -8.28
C THR A 934 -39.69 18.07 -6.86
N ASP A 935 -40.03 19.15 -6.16
CA ASP A 935 -40.47 19.11 -4.77
C ASP A 935 -41.97 18.71 -4.62
N PRO A 936 -42.52 18.60 -3.40
CA PRO A 936 -43.93 18.24 -3.19
C PRO A 936 -44.94 19.24 -3.76
N SER A 937 -44.54 20.51 -3.92
CA SER A 937 -45.39 21.55 -4.53
C SER A 937 -45.44 21.44 -6.06
N GLY A 938 -44.66 20.53 -6.66
CA GLY A 938 -44.58 20.34 -8.10
C GLY A 938 -43.62 21.31 -8.79
N ILE A 939 -42.85 22.08 -8.02
CA ILE A 939 -41.86 23.02 -8.57
C ILE A 939 -40.56 22.26 -8.83
N THR A 940 -40.05 22.37 -10.07
CA THR A 940 -38.80 21.72 -10.48
C THR A 940 -37.64 22.71 -10.46
N THR A 941 -36.54 22.32 -9.82
CA THR A 941 -35.22 22.95 -9.91
C THR A 941 -34.34 22.15 -10.86
N TYR A 942 -33.63 22.81 -11.75
CA TYR A 942 -32.75 22.20 -12.74
C TYR A 942 -31.28 22.50 -12.42
N TYR A 943 -30.42 21.52 -12.71
CA TYR A 943 -28.99 21.57 -12.47
C TYR A 943 -28.29 21.32 -13.81
N GLU A 944 -27.54 22.30 -14.29
CA GLU A 944 -26.77 22.17 -15.52
C GLU A 944 -25.30 22.04 -15.22
N TYR A 945 -24.62 21.19 -15.97
CA TYR A 945 -23.18 20.98 -15.87
C TYR A 945 -22.50 21.51 -17.14
N ASP A 946 -21.23 21.92 -17.02
CA ASP A 946 -20.41 22.26 -18.18
C ASP A 946 -19.94 20.99 -18.90
N PRO A 947 -19.35 21.09 -20.10
CA PRO A 947 -18.84 19.92 -20.84
C PRO A 947 -17.71 19.15 -20.16
N LEU A 948 -17.13 19.71 -19.09
CA LEU A 948 -16.15 19.06 -18.21
C LEU A 948 -16.83 18.44 -16.98
N VAL A 949 -18.16 18.37 -16.97
CA VAL A 949 -18.99 17.75 -15.96
C VAL A 949 -18.80 18.39 -14.58
N ARG A 950 -18.88 19.72 -14.52
CA ARG A 950 -18.90 20.53 -13.29
C ARG A 950 -20.18 21.37 -13.26
N LEU A 951 -20.83 21.52 -12.11
CA LEU A 951 -22.10 22.26 -11.96
C LEU A 951 -21.99 23.72 -12.42
N ARG A 952 -22.54 24.05 -13.59
CA ARG A 952 -22.49 25.37 -14.22
C ARG A 952 -23.56 26.32 -13.68
N SER A 953 -24.77 25.85 -13.46
CA SER A 953 -25.90 26.68 -13.05
C SER A 953 -27.00 25.86 -12.38
N ILE A 954 -27.78 26.55 -11.55
CA ILE A 954 -29.04 26.08 -10.98
C ILE A 954 -30.13 27.04 -11.46
N SER A 955 -31.22 26.51 -12.00
CA SER A 955 -32.33 27.31 -12.51
C SER A 955 -33.69 26.83 -11.97
N ASP A 956 -34.65 27.75 -11.94
CA ASP A 956 -36.03 27.46 -11.56
C ASP A 956 -36.82 26.80 -12.71
N PHE A 957 -38.11 26.54 -12.47
CA PHE A 957 -38.99 25.92 -13.45
C PHE A 957 -39.21 26.73 -14.74
N ASN A 958 -38.97 28.04 -14.71
CA ASN A 958 -39.04 28.96 -15.85
C ASN A 958 -37.68 29.13 -16.55
N ASN A 959 -36.66 28.35 -16.17
CA ASN A 959 -35.26 28.50 -16.60
C ASN A 959 -34.62 29.82 -16.16
N HIS A 960 -35.15 30.52 -15.15
CA HIS A 960 -34.41 31.63 -14.56
C HIS A 960 -33.28 31.06 -13.72
N ILE A 961 -32.07 31.54 -13.97
CA ILE A 961 -30.88 31.13 -13.23
C ILE A 961 -30.99 31.67 -11.81
N LEU A 962 -31.09 30.77 -10.84
CA LEU A 962 -31.04 31.06 -9.41
C LEU A 962 -29.59 31.27 -8.97
N ASN A 963 -28.71 30.36 -9.41
CA ASN A 963 -27.29 30.38 -9.11
C ASN A 963 -26.49 30.09 -10.39
N SER A 964 -25.43 30.85 -10.62
CA SER A 964 -24.47 30.56 -11.69
C SER A 964 -23.10 30.36 -11.07
N TYR A 965 -22.39 29.34 -11.54
CA TYR A 965 -21.06 29.00 -11.06
C TYR A 965 -20.07 29.19 -12.19
N GLN A 966 -19.13 30.10 -11.96
CA GLN A 966 -17.95 30.20 -12.79
C GLN A 966 -16.81 29.49 -12.06
N TYR A 967 -16.34 28.40 -12.64
CA TYR A 967 -15.18 27.67 -12.13
C TYR A 967 -13.91 28.41 -12.47
N ILE A 968 -13.60 29.38 -11.61
CA ILE A 968 -12.26 29.88 -11.44
C ILE A 968 -11.65 28.96 -10.39
N TYR A 969 -10.75 28.07 -10.81
CA TYR A 969 -10.08 27.17 -9.89
C TYR A 969 -9.50 27.96 -8.72
N LYS A 970 -10.02 27.67 -7.52
CA LYS A 970 -9.59 28.31 -6.29
C LYS A 970 -8.27 27.66 -5.84
N GLN A 971 -7.39 28.54 -5.39
CA GLN A 971 -5.94 28.42 -5.21
C GLN A 971 -5.49 27.31 -4.26
#